data_AF-A0A5C3KYM1-F1
#
_entry.id   AF-A0A5C3KYM1-F1
#
_cell.length_a   1.000
_cell.length_b   1.000
_cell.length_c   1.000
_cell.angle_alpha   90.00
_cell.angle_beta   90.00
_cell.angle_gamma   90.00
#
_symmetry.space_group_name_H-M   'P 1'
#
loop_
_entity.id
_entity.type
_entity.pdbx_description
1 polymer ?
#
loop_
_entity_poly.entity_id
_entity_poly.type
_entity_poly.pdbx_seq_one_letter_code
_entity_poly.pdbx_strand_id
1 'polypeptide(L)'
;MADYSVFANVDFDPNEYANAILAGESYPPTADHKPAYGKSSKSTFQDPIGKEDISVAISKLTFGIEDVSKQIKSLVTAHHEDLLVQAASANSLSGSLVSVRSGLAELNNSLDKLQQKVHVPYDTLQLLVTRLKKLQQASDILRRTSRFVILARRLQLQMKEMQASIDEKKKDKSSADELSGLASAAVYQSIEIEDDKERAIAKAALTISEISVLLNGNTTQAESTETSGGVSLRNITAVAAFEEFIEDARDQVNGEMEQMVATGLRTLSPTLLASSLQTAFNLGVLATLVRDLLSSLSQSIEDRTRAAFDLSKLSKDVVVEPTASSSYRSRVRTEPTSTTAPQWTSALWSRLENMFDEMSEGCIKVYALEKVLKIKKDPTSQVNFLDDVVKVLDNKPSSIFWLALGQSLDKHFKDSTKASAFLQQALVGGYPKLLRLFHQFFSRIAVHTDTVYSDSFQSPETILVLRSLANIETQYLARSANKLNDAVTQAFAGGSRSPPTINDASNVTRNVMNELDSAKFDPLLVRSVAKNASSCLDGMLVKVEAMVVRDRSATALLGPSATAQQILNAQLATFVHHVSLRLKRLESEHVEAVFRLIQPSIKKTQLLYNDIIEPMQNAIQREISAILAKVHRIDFGQKGSMPGGPSLCMRELTDKLGFIKSEILDEYSLGEAGRAWQVVISIAKFTIRNYLLHISIAKPLSEGGKLQMTSDMAELEFALNSFMAEKGKRDENLQTIDEYHALRAMRPMLFLENSQLSKPELTQGLPPIVVLHHILVRSLVPLPHKLHGWQESEYVRWLDEHTEEESWTLIDGGLTHWEKISETEGRDVAEASEYVELARSVMQNCRQLRK
;
A
#
# COMPACT_ATOMS: atom_id res chain seq x y z
N MET A 1 -8.03 -91.00 49.96
CA MET A 1 -6.81 -90.85 49.13
C MET A 1 -5.69 -90.10 49.88
N ALA A 2 -5.43 -90.47 51.14
CA ALA A 2 -4.21 -90.09 51.86
C ALA A 2 -3.28 -91.30 52.12
N ASP A 3 -3.74 -92.54 51.88
CA ASP A 3 -3.04 -93.78 52.23
C ASP A 3 -2.16 -94.40 51.13
N TYR A 4 -2.03 -93.76 49.97
CA TYR A 4 -1.22 -94.30 48.85
C TYR A 4 -0.01 -93.43 48.49
N SER A 5 0.23 -92.34 49.22
CA SER A 5 1.37 -91.44 48.99
C SER A 5 2.72 -92.09 49.31
N VAL A 6 2.74 -93.10 50.19
CA VAL A 6 3.96 -93.81 50.63
C VAL A 6 4.62 -94.59 49.48
N PHE A 7 3.83 -95.12 48.54
CA PHE A 7 4.33 -95.89 47.39
C PHE A 7 4.83 -95.01 46.23
N ALA A 8 4.62 -93.70 46.30
CA ALA A 8 5.09 -92.74 45.30
C ALA A 8 6.46 -92.13 45.65
N ASN A 9 7.05 -92.53 46.77
CA ASN A 9 8.36 -92.05 47.20
C ASN A 9 9.49 -92.83 46.53
N VAL A 10 10.51 -92.13 46.03
CA VAL A 10 11.56 -92.70 45.15
C VAL A 10 12.48 -93.68 45.90
N ASP A 11 12.59 -93.55 47.24
CA ASP A 11 13.43 -94.39 48.10
C ASP A 11 12.63 -95.45 48.90
N PHE A 12 11.47 -95.88 48.39
CA PHE A 12 10.63 -96.88 49.05
C PHE A 12 11.27 -98.28 49.08
N ASP A 13 11.56 -98.81 50.27
CA ASP A 13 12.02 -100.20 50.47
C ASP A 13 10.85 -101.09 50.96
N PRO A 14 10.39 -102.06 50.14
CA PRO A 14 9.33 -102.99 50.51
C PRO A 14 9.62 -103.82 51.77
N ASN A 15 10.89 -104.15 52.04
CA ASN A 15 11.26 -104.98 53.18
C ASN A 15 11.23 -104.20 54.49
N GLU A 16 11.64 -102.93 54.50
CA GLU A 16 11.51 -102.06 55.68
C GLU A 16 10.05 -101.73 55.98
N TYR A 17 9.23 -101.50 54.94
CA TYR A 17 7.80 -101.28 55.11
C TYR A 17 7.11 -102.52 55.69
N ALA A 18 7.45 -103.72 55.20
CA ALA A 18 6.93 -104.97 55.74
C ALA A 18 7.36 -105.20 57.20
N ASN A 19 8.63 -104.91 57.53
CA ASN A 19 9.13 -105.02 58.90
C ASN A 19 8.48 -103.99 59.84
N ALA A 20 8.25 -102.75 59.41
CA ALA A 20 7.57 -101.71 60.18
C ALA A 20 6.10 -102.08 60.46
N ILE A 21 5.38 -102.63 59.47
CA ILE A 21 4.02 -103.13 59.66
C ILE A 21 3.98 -104.35 60.61
N LEU A 22 4.92 -105.28 60.46
CA LEU A 22 5.01 -106.45 61.35
C LEU A 22 5.39 -106.06 62.79
N ALA A 23 6.14 -104.97 62.98
CA ALA A 23 6.52 -104.42 64.28
C ALA A 23 5.49 -103.43 64.86
N GLY A 24 4.51 -102.97 64.07
CA GLY A 24 3.49 -101.99 64.50
C GLY A 24 3.98 -100.53 64.54
N GLU A 25 5.07 -100.20 63.82
CA GLU A 25 5.67 -98.86 63.77
C GLU A 25 5.30 -98.11 62.47
N SER A 26 5.39 -96.77 62.47
CA SER A 26 5.06 -95.90 61.32
C SER A 26 6.25 -95.67 60.38
N TYR A 27 6.02 -95.74 59.06
CA TYR A 27 7.03 -95.56 58.00
C TYR A 27 6.86 -94.20 57.27
N PRO A 28 7.94 -93.46 56.95
CA PRO A 28 9.35 -93.72 57.25
C PRO A 28 9.73 -93.32 58.70
N PRO A 29 10.74 -93.96 59.31
CA PRO A 29 11.13 -93.69 60.69
C PRO A 29 11.68 -92.26 60.84
N THR A 30 11.04 -91.46 61.69
CA THR A 30 11.54 -90.13 62.06
C THR A 30 12.88 -90.26 62.77
N ALA A 31 13.88 -89.54 62.28
CA ALA A 31 15.24 -89.55 62.78
C ALA A 31 15.34 -88.90 64.18
N ASP A 32 15.01 -89.66 65.23
CA ASP A 32 15.49 -89.42 66.60
C ASP A 32 15.26 -90.70 67.42
N HIS A 33 16.25 -91.61 67.40
CA HIS A 33 16.77 -92.40 68.53
C HIS A 33 17.53 -93.66 68.04
N LYS A 34 18.76 -93.82 68.54
CA LYS A 34 19.72 -94.90 68.26
C LYS A 34 19.46 -96.15 69.14
N PRO A 35 20.05 -97.32 68.80
CA PRO A 35 19.55 -98.65 69.17
C PRO A 35 20.15 -99.20 70.48
N ALA A 36 19.51 -100.24 71.05
CA ALA A 36 20.09 -101.08 72.09
C ALA A 36 19.78 -102.58 71.90
N TYR A 37 20.83 -103.38 72.12
CA TYR A 37 20.98 -104.83 71.99
C TYR A 37 20.02 -105.70 72.84
N GLY A 38 19.57 -106.83 72.26
CA GLY A 38 20.05 -108.16 72.69
C GLY A 38 19.09 -109.16 73.39
N LYS A 39 19.35 -110.45 73.03
CA LYS A 39 19.08 -111.76 73.69
C LYS A 39 17.69 -112.40 73.52
N SER A 40 17.47 -113.72 73.33
CA SER A 40 18.17 -114.96 72.89
C SER A 40 17.59 -116.13 73.70
N SER A 41 17.17 -117.24 73.05
CA SER A 41 17.32 -118.68 73.44
C SER A 41 16.15 -119.50 72.86
N LYS A 42 16.31 -120.50 71.96
CA LYS A 42 16.87 -121.88 72.11
C LYS A 42 16.34 -122.58 73.38
N SER A 43 15.89 -123.83 73.43
CA SER A 43 16.24 -125.10 72.75
C SER A 43 15.29 -126.20 73.29
N THR A 44 14.79 -127.18 72.53
CA THR A 44 15.36 -128.53 72.22
C THR A 44 15.33 -129.55 73.37
N PHE A 45 15.30 -130.85 73.01
CA PHE A 45 15.75 -132.06 73.76
C PHE A 45 14.73 -132.76 74.68
N GLN A 46 14.75 -134.08 74.95
CA GLN A 46 15.66 -135.21 74.69
C GLN A 46 14.93 -136.55 74.99
N ASP A 47 15.64 -137.68 74.83
CA ASP A 47 15.56 -138.97 75.59
C ASP A 47 15.01 -140.26 74.94
N PRO A 48 15.55 -141.47 75.32
CA PRO A 48 16.21 -142.35 74.34
C PRO A 48 16.02 -143.89 74.54
N ILE A 49 16.77 -144.70 73.77
CA ILE A 49 17.21 -146.12 73.98
C ILE A 49 16.18 -147.26 73.82
N GLY A 50 16.57 -148.28 73.05
CA GLY A 50 16.17 -149.69 73.27
C GLY A 50 15.85 -150.46 71.98
N LYS A 51 16.66 -151.45 71.63
CA LYS A 51 16.47 -152.35 70.47
C LYS A 51 15.18 -153.17 70.64
N GLU A 52 14.23 -153.08 69.70
CA GLU A 52 13.27 -154.14 69.36
C GLU A 52 12.63 -153.88 67.97
N ASP A 53 12.95 -154.79 67.04
CA ASP A 53 12.33 -155.18 65.76
C ASP A 53 11.60 -154.17 64.82
N ILE A 54 12.18 -154.05 63.61
CA ILE A 54 11.82 -153.25 62.42
C ILE A 54 10.34 -153.37 61.95
N SER A 55 9.58 -154.36 62.42
CA SER A 55 8.19 -154.60 61.99
C SER A 55 7.19 -153.56 62.53
N VAL A 56 7.46 -152.95 63.69
CA VAL A 56 6.56 -151.96 64.33
C VAL A 56 6.67 -150.57 63.67
N ALA A 57 7.77 -150.27 62.99
CA ALA A 57 7.96 -148.97 62.34
C ALA A 57 7.09 -148.80 61.08
N ILE A 58 6.79 -149.88 60.37
CA ILE A 58 6.00 -149.84 59.13
C ILE A 58 4.52 -149.59 59.43
N SER A 59 3.96 -150.21 60.47
CA SER A 59 2.55 -150.03 60.85
C SER A 59 2.22 -148.61 61.35
N LYS A 60 3.16 -147.95 62.04
CA LYS A 60 3.00 -146.53 62.43
C LYS A 60 2.97 -145.58 61.23
N LEU A 61 3.71 -145.87 60.16
CA LEU A 61 3.76 -145.02 58.98
C LEU A 61 2.49 -145.12 58.14
N THR A 62 1.90 -146.31 58.04
CA THR A 62 0.62 -146.51 57.34
C THR A 62 -0.54 -145.78 58.03
N PHE A 63 -0.60 -145.83 59.36
CA PHE A 63 -1.65 -145.17 60.14
C PHE A 63 -1.58 -143.63 60.05
N GLY A 64 -0.38 -143.06 60.03
CA GLY A 64 -0.20 -141.60 59.91
C GLY A 64 -0.65 -141.04 58.55
N ILE A 65 -0.44 -141.79 57.46
CA ILE A 65 -0.93 -141.39 56.12
C ILE A 65 -2.47 -141.33 56.11
N GLU A 66 -3.12 -142.27 56.80
CA GLU A 66 -4.58 -142.31 56.92
C GLU A 66 -5.16 -141.12 57.70
N ASP A 67 -4.47 -140.66 58.75
CA ASP A 67 -4.91 -139.51 59.56
C ASP A 67 -4.78 -138.17 58.81
N VAL A 68 -3.69 -137.97 58.05
CA VAL A 68 -3.50 -136.77 57.20
C VAL A 68 -4.60 -136.67 56.13
N SER A 69 -4.99 -137.80 55.53
CA SER A 69 -6.07 -137.82 54.53
C SER A 69 -7.41 -137.38 55.12
N LYS A 70 -7.65 -137.67 56.41
CA LYS A 70 -8.87 -137.33 57.12
C LYS A 70 -8.95 -135.83 57.46
N GLN A 71 -7.83 -135.23 57.89
CA GLN A 71 -7.78 -133.79 58.19
C GLN A 71 -7.98 -132.92 56.94
N ILE A 72 -7.42 -133.30 55.80
CA ILE A 72 -7.61 -132.56 54.53
C ILE A 72 -9.09 -132.56 54.11
N LYS A 73 -9.78 -133.70 54.21
CA LYS A 73 -11.21 -133.77 53.88
C LYS A 73 -12.08 -132.88 54.77
N SER A 74 -11.76 -132.80 56.06
CA SER A 74 -12.48 -131.93 57.01
C SER A 74 -12.32 -130.45 56.67
N LEU A 75 -11.13 -130.02 56.24
CA LEU A 75 -10.86 -128.61 55.93
C LEU A 75 -11.55 -128.17 54.63
N VAL A 76 -11.53 -129.03 53.60
CA VAL A 76 -12.15 -128.75 52.31
C VAL A 76 -13.67 -128.68 52.41
N THR A 77 -14.30 -129.51 53.25
CA THR A 77 -15.75 -129.47 53.44
C THR A 77 -16.22 -128.23 54.20
N ALA A 78 -15.43 -127.72 55.14
CA ALA A 78 -15.81 -126.56 55.94
C ALA A 78 -15.83 -125.22 55.16
N HIS A 79 -14.97 -125.04 54.13
CA HIS A 79 -14.75 -123.73 53.50
C HIS A 79 -15.13 -123.63 52.01
N HIS A 80 -15.80 -124.64 51.44
CA HIS A 80 -16.10 -124.65 50.01
C HIS A 80 -17.13 -123.59 49.54
N GLU A 81 -18.07 -123.17 50.39
CA GLU A 81 -19.12 -122.21 50.00
C GLU A 81 -18.60 -120.77 49.91
N ASP A 82 -17.78 -120.33 50.87
CA ASP A 82 -17.23 -118.96 50.88
C ASP A 82 -16.32 -118.68 49.67
N LEU A 83 -15.58 -119.71 49.22
CA LEU A 83 -14.67 -119.62 48.08
C LEU A 83 -15.43 -119.48 46.75
N LEU A 84 -16.63 -120.07 46.65
CA LEU A 84 -17.47 -119.99 45.45
C LEU A 84 -18.12 -118.61 45.30
N VAL A 85 -18.54 -117.96 46.39
CA VAL A 85 -19.16 -116.63 46.35
C VAL A 85 -18.15 -115.54 45.95
N GLN A 86 -16.93 -115.59 46.48
CA GLN A 86 -15.89 -114.63 46.08
C GLN A 86 -15.49 -114.80 44.61
N ALA A 87 -15.39 -116.03 44.11
CA ALA A 87 -15.11 -116.30 42.69
C ALA A 87 -16.20 -115.75 41.76
N ALA A 88 -17.48 -115.85 42.15
CA ALA A 88 -18.60 -115.33 41.34
C ALA A 88 -18.59 -113.80 41.23
N SER A 89 -18.33 -113.08 42.32
CA SER A 89 -18.23 -111.60 42.33
C SER A 89 -17.00 -111.07 41.56
N ALA A 90 -15.86 -111.77 41.63
CA ALA A 90 -14.67 -111.42 40.86
C ALA A 90 -14.91 -111.60 39.35
N ASN A 91 -15.68 -112.63 38.97
CA ASN A 91 -16.02 -112.89 37.57
C ASN A 91 -16.98 -111.84 36.99
N SER A 92 -17.95 -111.33 37.77
CA SER A 92 -18.84 -110.26 37.29
C SER A 92 -18.12 -108.91 37.13
N LEU A 93 -17.22 -108.55 38.05
CA LEU A 93 -16.43 -107.32 37.96
C LEU A 93 -15.45 -107.37 36.78
N SER A 94 -14.88 -108.54 36.50
CA SER A 94 -14.05 -108.79 35.30
C SER A 94 -14.83 -108.49 34.01
N GLY A 95 -16.08 -108.91 33.91
CA GLY A 95 -16.94 -108.64 32.75
C GLY A 95 -17.17 -107.13 32.51
N SER A 96 -17.50 -106.38 33.57
CA SER A 96 -17.68 -104.92 33.47
C SER A 96 -16.37 -104.19 33.16
N LEU A 97 -15.24 -104.61 33.72
CA LEU A 97 -13.92 -104.05 33.41
C LEU A 97 -13.48 -104.33 31.97
N VAL A 98 -13.79 -105.51 31.43
CA VAL A 98 -13.54 -105.83 30.01
C VAL A 98 -14.34 -104.92 29.09
N SER A 99 -15.61 -104.66 29.41
CA SER A 99 -16.46 -103.74 28.63
C SER A 99 -16.01 -102.28 28.73
N VAL A 100 -15.61 -101.81 29.91
CA VAL A 100 -15.05 -100.46 30.07
C VAL A 100 -13.70 -100.34 29.35
N ARG A 101 -12.85 -101.37 29.41
CA ARG A 101 -11.57 -101.42 28.70
C ARG A 101 -11.77 -101.45 27.17
N SER A 102 -12.78 -102.16 26.67
CA SER A 102 -13.11 -102.14 25.23
C SER A 102 -13.67 -100.78 24.81
N GLY A 103 -14.55 -100.17 25.60
CA GLY A 103 -15.07 -98.82 25.34
C GLY A 103 -13.97 -97.75 25.36
N LEU A 104 -13.03 -97.82 26.31
CA LEU A 104 -11.84 -96.96 26.33
C LEU A 104 -10.94 -97.21 25.12
N ALA A 105 -10.75 -98.47 24.70
CA ALA A 105 -9.97 -98.78 23.51
C ALA A 105 -10.65 -98.26 22.22
N GLU A 106 -11.97 -98.35 22.10
CA GLU A 106 -12.73 -97.77 20.99
C GLU A 106 -12.68 -96.24 20.99
N LEU A 107 -12.79 -95.61 22.16
CA LEU A 107 -12.70 -94.15 22.28
C LEU A 107 -11.29 -93.66 21.96
N ASN A 108 -10.25 -94.36 22.40
CA ASN A 108 -8.87 -94.06 22.05
C ASN A 108 -8.63 -94.25 20.54
N ASN A 109 -9.17 -95.30 19.93
CA ASN A 109 -9.15 -95.48 18.47
C ASN A 109 -9.91 -94.37 17.73
N SER A 110 -11.02 -93.87 18.30
CA SER A 110 -11.78 -92.76 17.72
C SER A 110 -11.03 -91.42 17.83
N LEU A 111 -10.29 -91.21 18.94
CA LEU A 111 -9.41 -90.07 19.16
C LEU A 111 -8.23 -90.09 18.19
N ASP A 112 -7.57 -91.24 18.02
CA ASP A 112 -6.48 -91.41 17.05
C ASP A 112 -6.96 -91.17 15.62
N LYS A 113 -8.16 -91.65 15.27
CA LYS A 113 -8.79 -91.36 13.97
C LYS A 113 -9.12 -89.87 13.82
N LEU A 114 -9.58 -89.18 14.86
CA LEU A 114 -9.85 -87.74 14.85
C LEU A 114 -8.55 -86.94 14.69
N GLN A 115 -7.49 -87.29 15.43
CA GLN A 115 -6.18 -86.67 15.30
C GLN A 115 -5.62 -86.84 13.88
N GLN A 116 -5.71 -88.04 13.31
CA GLN A 116 -5.27 -88.31 11.93
C GLN A 116 -6.13 -87.59 10.88
N LYS A 117 -7.44 -87.42 11.10
CA LYS A 117 -8.35 -86.78 10.14
C LYS A 117 -8.45 -85.26 10.27
N VAL A 118 -8.09 -84.68 11.41
CA VAL A 118 -8.29 -83.25 11.68
C VAL A 118 -6.99 -82.56 12.05
N HIS A 119 -6.27 -83.03 13.07
CA HIS A 119 -5.05 -82.38 13.56
C HIS A 119 -3.91 -82.44 12.54
N VAL A 120 -3.64 -83.63 11.97
CA VAL A 120 -2.58 -83.79 10.96
C VAL A 120 -2.88 -82.98 9.68
N PRO A 121 -4.11 -82.99 9.13
CA PRO A 121 -4.49 -82.09 8.03
C PRO A 121 -4.41 -80.61 8.39
N TYR A 122 -4.74 -80.22 9.63
CA TYR A 122 -4.61 -78.85 10.10
C TYR A 122 -3.14 -78.40 10.15
N ASP A 123 -2.24 -79.19 10.74
CA ASP A 123 -0.81 -78.87 10.81
C ASP A 123 -0.18 -78.79 9.41
N THR A 124 -0.56 -79.71 8.53
CA THR A 124 -0.10 -79.70 7.14
C THR A 124 -0.66 -78.50 6.38
N LEU A 125 -1.91 -78.11 6.60
CA LEU A 125 -2.50 -76.90 6.01
C LEU A 125 -1.85 -75.63 6.56
N GLN A 126 -1.57 -75.54 7.86
CA GLN A 126 -0.84 -74.43 8.47
C GLN A 126 0.58 -74.32 7.90
N LEU A 127 1.26 -75.45 7.70
CA LEU A 127 2.57 -75.51 7.07
C LEU A 127 2.50 -75.07 5.60
N LEU A 128 1.50 -75.52 4.84
CA LEU A 128 1.27 -75.12 3.45
C LEU A 128 0.92 -73.62 3.32
N VAL A 129 0.08 -73.08 4.20
CA VAL A 129 -0.25 -71.65 4.26
C VAL A 129 1.00 -70.83 4.59
N THR A 130 1.83 -71.30 5.53
CA THR A 130 3.10 -70.63 5.85
C THR A 130 4.07 -70.68 4.67
N ARG A 131 4.17 -71.81 3.97
CA ARG A 131 4.96 -71.94 2.74
C ARG A 131 4.45 -71.02 1.64
N LEU A 132 3.13 -70.95 1.42
CA LEU A 132 2.50 -70.08 0.44
C LEU A 132 2.78 -68.61 0.76
N LYS A 133 2.64 -68.19 2.02
CA LYS A 133 2.97 -66.83 2.48
C LYS A 133 4.44 -66.48 2.21
N LYS A 134 5.37 -67.40 2.53
CA LYS A 134 6.81 -67.21 2.24
C LYS A 134 7.10 -67.16 0.75
N LEU A 135 6.42 -67.97 -0.07
CA LEU A 135 6.58 -67.98 -1.53
C LEU A 135 6.03 -66.70 -2.16
N GLN A 136 4.90 -66.20 -1.67
CA GLN A 136 4.32 -64.93 -2.11
C GLN A 136 5.22 -63.74 -1.73
N GLN A 137 5.76 -63.73 -0.50
CA GLN A 137 6.78 -62.75 -0.07
C GLN A 137 8.03 -62.81 -0.95
N ALA A 138 8.55 -64.01 -1.23
CA ALA A 138 9.71 -64.18 -2.12
C ALA A 138 9.41 -63.71 -3.55
N SER A 139 8.22 -63.99 -4.08
CA SER A 139 7.77 -63.54 -5.39
C SER A 139 7.66 -62.01 -5.47
N ASP A 140 7.10 -61.36 -4.43
CA ASP A 140 7.00 -59.90 -4.36
C ASP A 140 8.36 -59.23 -4.23
N ILE A 141 9.28 -59.80 -3.43
CA ILE A 141 10.66 -59.32 -3.37
C ILE A 141 11.31 -59.45 -4.75
N LEU A 142 11.21 -60.61 -5.41
CA LEU A 142 11.80 -60.84 -6.73
C LEU A 142 11.24 -59.88 -7.79
N ARG A 143 9.93 -59.62 -7.79
CA ARG A 143 9.28 -58.66 -8.71
C ARG A 143 9.79 -57.23 -8.46
N ARG A 144 9.86 -56.80 -7.20
CA ARG A 144 10.37 -55.48 -6.82
C ARG A 144 11.86 -55.32 -7.16
N THR A 145 12.68 -56.33 -6.90
CA THR A 145 14.10 -56.36 -7.29
C THR A 145 14.28 -56.36 -8.81
N SER A 146 13.46 -57.11 -9.56
CA SER A 146 13.50 -57.10 -11.03
C SER A 146 13.16 -55.73 -11.58
N ARG A 147 12.11 -55.08 -11.05
CA ARG A 147 11.76 -53.70 -11.42
C ARG A 147 12.88 -52.71 -11.08
N PHE A 148 13.51 -52.84 -9.91
CA PHE A 148 14.68 -52.05 -9.53
C PHE A 148 15.83 -52.22 -10.53
N VAL A 149 16.19 -53.46 -10.91
CA VAL A 149 17.28 -53.70 -11.87
C VAL A 149 16.98 -53.10 -13.24
N ILE A 150 15.74 -53.17 -13.72
CA ILE A 150 15.32 -52.56 -14.99
C ILE A 150 15.50 -51.05 -14.93
N LEU A 151 15.08 -50.42 -13.83
CA LEU A 151 15.19 -48.97 -13.65
C LEU A 151 16.64 -48.52 -13.44
N ALA A 152 17.44 -49.27 -12.67
CA ALA A 152 18.86 -48.99 -12.48
C ALA A 152 19.63 -49.07 -13.82
N ARG A 153 19.32 -50.07 -14.65
CA ARG A 153 19.92 -50.18 -16.00
C ARG A 153 19.46 -49.04 -16.91
N ARG A 154 18.19 -48.63 -16.82
CA ARG A 154 17.68 -47.46 -17.54
C ARG A 154 18.38 -46.18 -17.10
N LEU A 155 18.58 -45.98 -15.80
CA LEU A 155 19.31 -44.84 -15.24
C LEU A 155 20.76 -44.83 -15.74
N GLN A 156 21.46 -45.96 -15.74
CA GLN A 156 22.82 -46.06 -16.30
C GLN A 156 22.91 -45.60 -17.76
N LEU A 157 21.94 -45.99 -18.59
CA LEU A 157 21.88 -45.56 -19.98
C LEU A 157 21.64 -44.05 -20.10
N GLN A 158 20.70 -43.51 -19.32
CA GLN A 158 20.38 -42.09 -19.30
C GLN A 158 21.53 -41.22 -18.78
N MET A 159 22.24 -41.69 -17.75
CA MET A 159 23.43 -41.01 -17.22
C MET A 159 24.57 -41.01 -18.25
N LYS A 160 24.73 -42.10 -19.02
CA LYS A 160 25.71 -42.16 -20.11
C LYS A 160 25.35 -41.23 -21.28
N GLU A 161 24.08 -41.16 -21.64
CA GLU A 161 23.55 -40.21 -22.64
C GLU A 161 23.79 -38.76 -22.21
N MET A 162 23.44 -38.43 -20.95
CA MET A 162 23.70 -37.13 -20.35
C MET A 162 25.18 -36.75 -20.36
N GLN A 163 26.06 -37.67 -19.99
CA GLN A 163 27.51 -37.45 -20.00
C GLN A 163 28.06 -37.22 -21.42
N ALA A 164 27.57 -37.96 -22.41
CA ALA A 164 27.97 -37.78 -23.80
C ALA A 164 27.60 -36.36 -24.31
N SER A 165 26.38 -35.88 -24.01
CA SER A 165 25.96 -34.53 -24.37
C SER A 165 26.78 -33.43 -23.67
N ILE A 166 27.26 -33.68 -22.44
CA ILE A 166 28.15 -32.76 -21.72
C ILE A 166 29.53 -32.68 -22.39
N ASP A 167 30.08 -33.82 -22.81
CA ASP A 167 31.41 -33.91 -23.39
C ASP A 167 31.47 -33.36 -24.83
N GLU A 168 30.38 -33.48 -25.60
CA GLU A 168 30.23 -32.81 -26.91
C GLU A 168 30.27 -31.29 -26.76
N LYS A 169 29.58 -30.73 -25.77
CA LYS A 169 29.58 -29.27 -25.50
C LYS A 169 30.96 -28.74 -25.06
N LYS A 170 31.78 -29.56 -24.39
CA LYS A 170 33.17 -29.19 -24.05
C LYS A 170 34.08 -29.19 -25.28
N LYS A 171 33.88 -30.11 -26.22
CA LYS A 171 34.63 -30.16 -27.48
C LYS A 171 34.30 -28.98 -28.40
N ASP A 172 33.02 -28.63 -28.52
CA ASP A 172 32.60 -27.50 -29.36
C ASP A 172 33.07 -26.14 -28.83
N LYS A 173 33.19 -25.97 -27.50
CA LYS A 173 33.83 -24.78 -26.92
C LYS A 173 35.34 -24.68 -27.22
N SER A 174 36.02 -25.81 -27.42
CA SER A 174 37.45 -25.84 -27.75
C SER A 174 37.72 -25.64 -29.24
N SER A 175 36.77 -25.97 -30.12
CA SER A 175 36.88 -25.80 -31.57
C SER A 175 36.29 -24.48 -32.09
N ALA A 176 35.38 -23.84 -31.34
CA ALA A 176 34.80 -22.54 -31.72
C ALA A 176 35.78 -21.36 -31.68
N ASP A 177 36.91 -21.48 -30.98
CA ASP A 177 37.97 -20.45 -30.98
C ASP A 177 38.81 -20.44 -32.27
N GLU A 178 38.68 -21.45 -33.15
CA GLU A 178 39.50 -21.60 -34.37
C GLU A 178 38.75 -21.42 -35.71
N LEU A 179 37.43 -21.16 -35.74
CA LEU A 179 36.71 -21.01 -37.03
C LEU A 179 35.50 -20.07 -36.98
N SER A 180 35.73 -18.76 -37.09
CA SER A 180 34.71 -17.71 -37.17
C SER A 180 34.05 -17.56 -38.56
N GLY A 181 33.62 -18.66 -39.19
CA GLY A 181 33.27 -18.68 -40.63
C GLY A 181 31.84 -19.01 -41.04
N LEU A 182 31.03 -19.76 -40.27
CA LEU A 182 29.69 -20.19 -40.71
C LEU A 182 28.65 -20.12 -39.58
N ALA A 183 27.97 -18.98 -39.45
CA ALA A 183 27.21 -18.62 -38.26
C ALA A 183 25.74 -19.12 -38.19
N SER A 184 25.13 -19.70 -39.24
CA SER A 184 23.71 -20.10 -39.18
C SER A 184 23.48 -21.59 -38.92
N ALA A 185 24.22 -22.50 -39.56
CA ALA A 185 24.06 -23.94 -39.36
C ALA A 185 24.53 -24.40 -37.97
N ALA A 186 25.63 -23.80 -37.47
CA ALA A 186 26.15 -24.08 -36.13
C ALA A 186 25.17 -23.69 -35.01
N VAL A 187 24.41 -22.60 -35.19
CA VAL A 187 23.43 -22.12 -34.19
C VAL A 187 22.24 -23.08 -34.08
N TYR A 188 21.73 -23.62 -35.20
CA TYR A 188 20.63 -24.59 -35.15
C TYR A 188 21.06 -25.92 -34.49
N GLN A 189 22.26 -26.43 -34.79
CA GLN A 189 22.79 -27.63 -34.13
C GLN A 189 23.02 -27.41 -32.63
N SER A 190 23.50 -26.23 -32.23
CA SER A 190 23.70 -25.89 -30.82
C SER A 190 22.40 -25.94 -30.01
N ILE A 191 21.28 -25.49 -30.60
CA ILE A 191 19.97 -25.41 -29.96
C ILE A 191 19.36 -26.82 -29.81
N GLU A 192 19.46 -27.67 -30.83
CA GLU A 192 18.97 -29.06 -30.75
C GLU A 192 19.74 -29.87 -29.69
N ILE A 193 21.06 -29.70 -29.61
CA ILE A 193 21.91 -30.37 -28.62
C ILE A 193 21.57 -29.91 -27.19
N GLU A 194 21.25 -28.63 -26.99
CA GLU A 194 20.80 -28.12 -25.68
C GLU A 194 19.44 -28.71 -25.27
N ASP A 195 18.46 -28.72 -26.17
CA ASP A 195 17.14 -29.31 -25.93
C ASP A 195 17.22 -30.81 -25.60
N ASP A 196 18.11 -31.55 -26.26
CA ASP A 196 18.29 -32.98 -26.02
C ASP A 196 19.01 -33.26 -24.69
N LYS A 197 20.03 -32.48 -24.33
CA LYS A 197 20.68 -32.54 -23.01
C LYS A 197 19.66 -32.28 -21.90
N GLU A 198 18.87 -31.23 -22.06
CA GLU A 198 17.83 -30.82 -21.12
C GLU A 198 16.78 -31.92 -20.89
N ARG A 199 16.34 -32.58 -21.98
CA ARG A 199 15.41 -33.71 -21.90
C ARG A 199 16.02 -34.94 -21.25
N ALA A 200 17.30 -35.23 -21.51
CA ALA A 200 18.01 -36.37 -20.91
C ALA A 200 18.08 -36.24 -19.38
N ILE A 201 18.39 -35.03 -18.88
CA ILE A 201 18.45 -34.71 -17.45
C ILE A 201 17.08 -34.90 -16.78
N ALA A 202 16.01 -34.36 -17.37
CA ALA A 202 14.66 -34.52 -16.83
C ALA A 202 14.19 -35.98 -16.79
N LYS A 203 14.58 -36.79 -17.79
CA LYS A 203 14.30 -38.24 -17.84
C LYS A 203 15.07 -39.02 -16.78
N ALA A 204 16.33 -38.66 -16.50
CA ALA A 204 17.14 -39.26 -15.44
C ALA A 204 16.58 -38.93 -14.05
N ALA A 205 16.14 -37.69 -13.83
CA ALA A 205 15.46 -37.30 -12.59
C ALA A 205 14.20 -38.12 -12.31
N LEU A 206 13.40 -38.40 -13.36
CA LEU A 206 12.18 -39.21 -13.24
C LEU A 206 12.53 -40.65 -12.82
N THR A 207 13.53 -41.27 -13.44
CA THR A 207 13.93 -42.64 -13.07
C THR A 207 14.54 -42.72 -11.68
N ILE A 208 15.29 -41.71 -11.23
CA ILE A 208 15.78 -41.60 -9.85
C ILE A 208 14.61 -41.53 -8.86
N SER A 209 13.57 -40.77 -9.18
CA SER A 209 12.35 -40.67 -8.37
C SER A 209 11.60 -42.01 -8.29
N GLU A 210 11.42 -42.69 -9.42
CA GLU A 210 10.81 -44.03 -9.47
C GLU A 210 11.60 -45.04 -8.63
N ILE A 211 12.94 -45.01 -8.70
CA ILE A 211 13.82 -45.86 -7.89
C ILE A 211 13.66 -45.51 -6.39
N SER A 212 13.65 -44.23 -6.05
CA SER A 212 13.48 -43.75 -4.67
C SER A 212 12.14 -44.21 -4.07
N VAL A 213 11.05 -44.12 -4.84
CA VAL A 213 9.72 -44.62 -4.44
C VAL A 213 9.73 -46.14 -4.25
N LEU A 214 10.43 -46.90 -5.10
CA LEU A 214 10.53 -48.35 -4.94
C LEU A 214 11.38 -48.74 -3.72
N LEU A 215 12.45 -48.01 -3.42
CA LEU A 215 13.31 -48.24 -2.25
C LEU A 215 12.61 -47.88 -0.93
N ASN A 216 11.80 -46.82 -0.92
CA ASN A 216 11.16 -46.28 0.29
C ASN A 216 9.67 -46.65 0.45
N GLY A 217 9.04 -47.24 -0.57
CA GLY A 217 7.58 -47.46 -0.66
C GLY A 217 6.98 -48.47 0.32
N ASN A 218 7.79 -49.11 1.17
CA ASN A 218 7.29 -49.97 2.25
C ASN A 218 6.92 -49.18 3.53
N THR A 219 7.13 -47.86 3.56
CA THR A 219 7.00 -47.06 4.80
C THR A 219 5.67 -46.28 4.91
N THR A 220 4.87 -46.20 3.84
CA THR A 220 3.70 -45.28 3.77
C THR A 220 2.33 -45.94 3.57
N GLN A 221 2.23 -47.27 3.65
CA GLN A 221 0.95 -47.97 3.81
C GLN A 221 0.84 -48.55 5.22
N ALA A 222 0.70 -47.67 6.21
CA ALA A 222 0.57 -48.05 7.62
C ALA A 222 -0.80 -47.65 8.18
N GLU A 223 -1.87 -47.73 7.40
CA GLU A 223 -3.24 -47.56 7.90
C GLU A 223 -4.23 -48.47 7.14
N SER A 224 -3.93 -49.77 7.07
CA SER A 224 -4.97 -50.81 7.06
C SER A 224 -4.34 -52.19 7.12
N THR A 225 -4.69 -52.91 8.19
CA THR A 225 -4.51 -54.36 8.39
C THR A 225 -3.07 -54.88 8.52
N GLU A 226 -2.73 -55.19 9.77
CA GLU A 226 -1.65 -56.08 10.18
C GLU A 226 -1.64 -57.35 9.33
N THR A 227 -0.72 -57.46 8.36
CA THR A 227 -0.12 -58.73 7.88
C THR A 227 0.82 -58.50 6.69
N SER A 228 2.02 -57.95 6.91
CA SER A 228 3.25 -58.42 6.25
C SER A 228 4.48 -57.60 6.68
N GLY A 229 5.41 -58.24 7.41
CA GLY A 229 6.79 -57.78 7.51
C GLY A 229 7.47 -57.89 6.13
N GLY A 230 7.26 -56.88 5.30
CA GLY A 230 7.89 -56.78 3.98
C GLY A 230 9.38 -56.47 4.15
N VAL A 231 10.25 -57.38 3.72
CA VAL A 231 11.70 -57.15 3.66
C VAL A 231 11.94 -55.89 2.81
N SER A 232 12.65 -54.91 3.38
CA SER A 232 13.09 -53.72 2.66
C SER A 232 14.06 -54.11 1.56
N LEU A 233 13.91 -53.51 0.37
CA LEU A 233 14.81 -53.76 -0.77
C LEU A 233 16.25 -53.36 -0.45
N ARG A 234 16.48 -52.41 0.46
CA ARG A 234 17.83 -52.00 0.91
C ARG A 234 18.61 -53.13 1.58
N ASN A 235 17.93 -54.11 2.16
CA ASN A 235 18.59 -55.24 2.84
C ASN A 235 19.12 -56.31 1.86
N ILE A 236 18.87 -56.15 0.56
CA ILE A 236 19.36 -57.06 -0.48
C ILE A 236 20.75 -56.56 -0.92
N THR A 237 21.77 -57.39 -0.77
CA THR A 237 23.17 -57.04 -1.10
C THR A 237 23.35 -56.49 -2.52
N ALA A 238 22.65 -57.08 -3.50
CA ALA A 238 22.67 -56.62 -4.89
C ALA A 238 22.01 -55.24 -5.10
N VAL A 239 21.07 -54.84 -4.25
CA VAL A 239 20.44 -53.49 -4.30
C VAL A 239 21.31 -52.48 -3.56
N ALA A 240 21.82 -52.85 -2.37
CA ALA A 240 22.72 -52.02 -1.58
C ALA A 240 24.01 -51.64 -2.35
N ALA A 241 24.54 -52.54 -3.17
CA ALA A 241 25.71 -52.26 -4.02
C ALA A 241 25.46 -51.17 -5.08
N PHE A 242 24.20 -50.90 -5.45
CA PHE A 242 23.83 -49.85 -6.42
C PHE A 242 23.40 -48.55 -5.75
N GLU A 243 23.34 -48.50 -4.42
CA GLU A 243 22.85 -47.34 -3.66
C GLU A 243 23.79 -46.14 -3.82
N GLU A 244 25.11 -46.37 -3.72
CA GLU A 244 26.14 -45.34 -3.97
C GLU A 244 26.02 -44.74 -5.37
N PHE A 245 25.83 -45.58 -6.40
CA PHE A 245 25.62 -45.10 -7.77
C PHE A 245 24.34 -44.26 -7.93
N ILE A 246 23.26 -44.60 -7.22
CA ILE A 246 22.00 -43.84 -7.29
C ILE A 246 22.15 -42.48 -6.61
N GLU A 247 22.85 -42.42 -5.48
CA GLU A 247 23.15 -41.16 -4.80
C GLU A 247 24.09 -40.29 -5.64
N ASP A 248 25.17 -40.84 -6.20
CA ASP A 248 26.07 -40.13 -7.12
C ASP A 248 25.32 -39.59 -8.34
N ALA A 249 24.42 -40.39 -8.93
CA ALA A 249 23.60 -39.96 -10.05
C ALA A 249 22.61 -38.84 -9.65
N ARG A 250 22.05 -38.91 -8.43
CA ARG A 250 21.19 -37.86 -7.88
C ARG A 250 21.95 -36.56 -7.69
N ASP A 251 23.15 -36.62 -7.12
CA ASP A 251 24.00 -35.45 -6.90
C ASP A 251 24.45 -34.81 -8.22
N GLN A 252 24.81 -35.62 -9.21
CA GLN A 252 25.16 -35.11 -10.54
C GLN A 252 23.97 -34.44 -11.24
N VAL A 253 22.78 -35.06 -11.21
CA VAL A 253 21.56 -34.48 -11.79
C VAL A 253 21.14 -33.21 -11.04
N ASN A 254 21.28 -33.17 -9.71
CA ASN A 254 21.05 -31.97 -8.90
C ASN A 254 22.00 -30.84 -9.30
N GLY A 255 23.31 -31.10 -9.42
CA GLY A 255 24.29 -30.09 -9.81
C GLY A 255 24.05 -29.52 -11.20
N GLU A 256 23.73 -30.37 -12.19
CA GLU A 256 23.37 -29.92 -13.54
C GLU A 256 22.05 -29.13 -13.53
N MET A 257 21.04 -29.57 -12.76
CA MET A 257 19.78 -28.84 -12.60
C MET A 257 20.01 -27.45 -12.02
N GLU A 258 20.79 -27.31 -10.94
CA GLU A 258 21.12 -26.00 -10.35
C GLU A 258 21.83 -25.09 -11.35
N GLN A 259 22.77 -25.63 -12.14
CA GLN A 259 23.45 -24.88 -13.20
C GLN A 259 22.49 -24.45 -14.31
N MET A 260 21.55 -25.31 -14.70
CA MET A 260 20.51 -25.01 -15.67
C MET A 260 19.60 -23.89 -15.16
N VAL A 261 19.14 -23.95 -13.90
CA VAL A 261 18.32 -22.89 -13.31
C VAL A 261 19.09 -21.58 -13.26
N ALA A 262 20.33 -21.58 -12.77
CA ALA A 262 21.17 -20.38 -12.67
C ALA A 262 21.42 -19.75 -14.05
N THR A 263 21.67 -20.57 -15.06
CA THR A 263 21.84 -20.10 -16.45
C THR A 263 20.52 -19.59 -17.02
N GLY A 264 19.40 -20.29 -16.78
CA GLY A 264 18.06 -19.90 -17.22
C GLY A 264 17.60 -18.58 -16.63
N LEU A 265 17.88 -18.32 -15.35
CA LEU A 265 17.60 -17.02 -14.71
C LEU A 265 18.53 -15.92 -15.23
N ARG A 266 19.79 -16.23 -15.56
CA ARG A 266 20.73 -15.25 -16.11
C ARG A 266 20.41 -14.84 -17.55
N THR A 267 20.02 -15.80 -18.39
CA THR A 267 19.67 -15.55 -19.80
C THR A 267 18.18 -15.25 -20.01
N LEU A 268 17.37 -15.35 -18.95
CA LEU A 268 15.91 -15.25 -18.99
C LEU A 268 15.27 -16.22 -20.01
N SER A 269 15.90 -17.38 -20.23
CA SER A 269 15.43 -18.39 -21.19
C SER A 269 14.26 -19.19 -20.61
N PRO A 270 13.05 -19.12 -21.19
CA PRO A 270 11.89 -19.84 -20.67
C PRO A 270 11.99 -21.34 -20.86
N THR A 271 12.70 -21.84 -21.89
CA THR A 271 12.87 -23.27 -22.17
C THR A 271 13.77 -23.94 -21.13
N LEU A 272 14.91 -23.33 -20.87
CA LEU A 272 15.89 -23.82 -19.89
C LEU A 272 15.33 -23.77 -18.45
N LEU A 273 14.58 -22.71 -18.10
CA LEU A 273 13.83 -22.64 -16.85
C LEU A 273 12.75 -23.73 -16.78
N ALA A 274 12.00 -23.94 -17.85
CA ALA A 274 10.97 -24.97 -17.93
C ALA A 274 11.53 -26.38 -17.73
N SER A 275 12.68 -26.68 -18.32
CA SER A 275 13.34 -27.98 -18.20
C SER A 275 13.91 -28.19 -16.81
N SER A 276 14.64 -27.20 -16.27
CA SER A 276 15.23 -27.29 -14.93
C SER A 276 14.19 -27.40 -13.81
N LEU A 277 13.08 -26.67 -13.89
CA LEU A 277 11.97 -26.80 -12.94
C LEU A 277 11.25 -28.15 -13.07
N GLN A 278 11.18 -28.73 -14.28
CA GLN A 278 10.65 -30.08 -14.47
C GLN A 278 11.55 -31.12 -13.80
N THR A 279 12.88 -30.98 -13.95
CA THR A 279 13.86 -31.83 -13.25
C THR A 279 13.70 -31.71 -11.73
N ALA A 280 13.55 -30.48 -11.21
CA ALA A 280 13.34 -30.23 -9.78
C ALA A 280 12.03 -30.86 -9.25
N PHE A 281 10.95 -30.78 -10.06
CA PHE A 281 9.68 -31.43 -9.74
C PHE A 281 9.83 -32.94 -9.68
N ASN A 282 10.47 -33.55 -10.69
CA ASN A 282 10.69 -34.99 -10.76
C ASN A 282 11.50 -35.50 -9.55
N LEU A 283 12.48 -34.73 -9.06
CA LEU A 283 13.29 -35.06 -7.88
C LEU A 283 12.60 -34.75 -6.53
N GLY A 284 11.43 -34.11 -6.54
CA GLY A 284 10.69 -33.73 -5.33
C GLY A 284 11.30 -32.56 -4.55
N VAL A 285 12.16 -31.75 -5.18
CA VAL A 285 12.89 -30.62 -4.55
C VAL A 285 12.46 -29.26 -5.10
N LEU A 286 11.36 -29.19 -5.86
CA LEU A 286 10.90 -27.95 -6.50
C LEU A 286 10.64 -26.81 -5.51
N ALA A 287 9.88 -27.07 -4.44
CA ALA A 287 9.50 -26.01 -3.49
C ALA A 287 10.70 -25.50 -2.69
N THR A 288 11.64 -26.39 -2.31
CA THR A 288 12.90 -26.00 -1.64
C THR A 288 13.77 -25.19 -2.58
N LEU A 289 13.94 -25.62 -3.83
CA LEU A 289 14.72 -24.90 -4.84
C LEU A 289 14.17 -23.49 -5.10
N VAL A 290 12.85 -23.33 -5.26
CA VAL A 290 12.24 -22.00 -5.43
C VAL A 290 12.46 -21.12 -4.20
N ARG A 291 12.33 -21.68 -2.98
CA ARG A 291 12.61 -20.94 -1.74
C ARG A 291 14.05 -20.45 -1.68
N ASP A 292 15.00 -21.33 -1.97
CA ASP A 292 16.43 -21.05 -1.87
C ASP A 292 16.85 -20.01 -2.90
N LEU A 293 16.35 -20.11 -4.14
CA LEU A 293 16.54 -19.08 -5.16
C LEU A 293 15.96 -17.74 -4.72
N LEU A 294 14.73 -17.72 -4.19
CA LEU A 294 14.10 -16.50 -3.73
C LEU A 294 14.89 -15.84 -2.59
N SER A 295 15.37 -16.65 -1.65
CA SER A 295 16.22 -16.19 -0.55
C SER A 295 17.55 -15.63 -1.05
N SER A 296 18.18 -16.28 -2.03
CA SER A 296 19.43 -15.86 -2.65
C SER A 296 19.27 -14.54 -3.42
N LEU A 297 18.21 -14.40 -4.23
CA LEU A 297 17.90 -13.14 -4.92
C LEU A 297 17.59 -12.01 -3.93
N SER A 298 16.82 -12.29 -2.89
CA SER A 298 16.47 -11.29 -1.87
C SER A 298 17.69 -10.84 -1.07
N GLN A 299 18.54 -11.79 -0.66
CA GLN A 299 19.78 -11.52 0.06
C GLN A 299 20.77 -10.72 -0.80
N SER A 300 20.90 -11.09 -2.09
CA SER A 300 21.74 -10.35 -3.01
C SER A 300 21.31 -8.90 -3.13
N ILE A 301 20.00 -8.61 -3.17
CA ILE A 301 19.52 -7.22 -3.21
C ILE A 301 19.73 -6.52 -1.87
N GLU A 302 19.49 -7.18 -0.73
CA GLU A 302 19.78 -6.60 0.59
C GLU A 302 21.25 -6.17 0.70
N ASP A 303 22.19 -7.03 0.28
CA ASP A 303 23.61 -6.70 0.34
C ASP A 303 24.00 -5.55 -0.60
N ARG A 304 23.31 -5.42 -1.75
CA ARG A 304 23.47 -4.28 -2.67
C ARG A 304 22.88 -3.00 -2.11
N THR A 305 21.68 -3.05 -1.53
CA THR A 305 21.07 -1.91 -0.84
C THR A 305 21.96 -1.44 0.29
N ARG A 306 22.48 -2.36 1.11
CA ARG A 306 23.44 -2.05 2.18
C ARG A 306 24.72 -1.42 1.63
N ALA A 307 25.27 -1.95 0.54
CA ALA A 307 26.48 -1.42 -0.09
C ALA A 307 26.29 -0.01 -0.69
N ALA A 308 25.10 0.31 -1.19
CA ALA A 308 24.78 1.62 -1.74
C ALA A 308 24.90 2.74 -0.68
N PHE A 309 24.51 2.46 0.56
CA PHE A 309 24.58 3.42 1.68
C PHE A 309 25.87 3.34 2.51
N ASP A 310 26.81 2.45 2.18
CA ASP A 310 28.05 2.29 2.91
C ASP A 310 29.01 3.47 2.67
N LEU A 311 29.12 4.34 3.68
CA LEU A 311 29.98 5.53 3.67
C LEU A 311 31.45 5.21 3.46
N SER A 312 31.93 4.04 3.92
CA SER A 312 33.33 3.64 3.75
C SER A 312 33.63 3.34 2.28
N LYS A 313 32.72 2.63 1.62
CA LYS A 313 32.79 2.38 0.18
C LYS A 313 32.61 3.69 -0.59
N LEU A 314 31.70 4.57 -0.16
CA LEU A 314 31.45 5.85 -0.83
C LEU A 314 32.69 6.75 -0.81
N SER A 315 33.41 6.76 0.32
CA SER A 315 34.66 7.51 0.45
C SER A 315 35.74 7.05 -0.54
N LYS A 316 35.79 5.76 -0.88
CA LYS A 316 36.76 5.21 -1.84
C LYS A 316 36.47 5.63 -3.28
N ASP A 317 35.20 5.73 -3.66
CA ASP A 317 34.80 6.16 -5.02
C ASP A 317 35.08 7.64 -5.28
N VAL A 318 35.10 8.46 -4.23
CA VAL A 318 35.43 9.89 -4.33
C VAL A 318 36.94 10.15 -4.33
N VAL A 319 37.74 9.24 -3.77
CA VAL A 319 39.21 9.31 -3.84
C VAL A 319 39.67 8.82 -5.21
N VAL A 320 39.62 9.73 -6.18
CA VAL A 320 40.38 9.60 -7.43
C VAL A 320 41.87 9.67 -7.11
N GLU A 321 42.69 8.86 -7.81
CA GLU A 321 44.13 8.68 -7.58
C GLU A 321 44.87 9.97 -7.15
N PRO A 322 45.71 9.92 -6.10
CA PRO A 322 46.54 11.06 -5.75
C PRO A 322 47.59 11.24 -6.84
N THR A 323 47.55 12.40 -7.51
CA THR A 323 48.76 12.91 -8.15
C THR A 323 49.86 12.96 -7.09
N ALA A 324 51.00 12.37 -7.43
CA ALA A 324 52.07 12.01 -6.51
C ALA A 324 52.54 13.19 -5.63
N SER A 325 52.06 13.27 -4.38
CA SER A 325 52.75 13.90 -3.23
C SER A 325 51.83 14.04 -2.00
N SER A 326 51.55 12.95 -1.29
CA SER A 326 51.27 13.06 0.16
C SER A 326 51.32 11.71 0.87
N SER A 327 52.43 11.48 1.57
CA SER A 327 52.70 10.30 2.39
C SER A 327 52.09 10.38 3.79
N TYR A 328 50.83 10.79 3.91
CA TYR A 328 50.08 10.72 5.17
C TYR A 328 48.67 10.18 4.89
N ARG A 329 48.52 8.85 4.95
CA ARG A 329 47.21 8.19 5.02
C ARG A 329 46.59 8.44 6.41
N SER A 330 46.02 9.62 6.56
CA SER A 330 45.07 9.93 7.64
C SER A 330 43.85 8.99 7.52
N ARG A 331 43.30 8.60 8.68
CA ARG A 331 42.08 7.80 8.87
C ARG A 331 41.05 8.05 7.76
N VAL A 332 40.50 6.97 7.19
CA VAL A 332 39.40 7.03 6.21
C VAL A 332 38.29 7.89 6.80
N ARG A 333 38.11 9.08 6.22
CA ARG A 333 37.12 10.03 6.70
C ARG A 333 35.75 9.55 6.23
N THR A 334 34.88 9.21 7.18
CA THR A 334 33.56 8.65 6.91
C THR A 334 32.47 9.71 6.71
N GLU A 335 32.82 11.00 6.84
CA GLU A 335 31.91 12.12 6.62
C GLU A 335 32.50 13.16 5.66
N PRO A 336 31.69 13.69 4.72
CA PRO A 336 32.13 14.71 3.79
C PRO A 336 32.30 16.08 4.44
N THR A 337 33.22 16.89 3.90
CA THR A 337 33.30 18.33 4.16
C THR A 337 32.44 19.13 3.20
N SER A 338 32.18 20.40 3.51
CA SER A 338 31.47 21.33 2.62
C SER A 338 32.01 21.35 1.19
N THR A 339 33.33 21.19 1.02
CA THR A 339 34.01 21.15 -0.29
C THR A 339 33.85 19.84 -1.04
N THR A 340 33.77 18.70 -0.34
CA THR A 340 33.68 17.36 -0.94
C THR A 340 32.25 16.83 -1.01
N ALA A 341 31.30 17.46 -0.32
CA ALA A 341 29.89 17.08 -0.28
C ALA A 341 29.24 16.93 -1.67
N PRO A 342 29.50 17.79 -2.69
CA PRO A 342 28.94 17.61 -4.03
C PRO A 342 29.42 16.32 -4.71
N GLN A 343 30.72 15.99 -4.58
CA GLN A 343 31.31 14.78 -5.15
C GLN A 343 30.76 13.52 -4.47
N TRP A 344 30.65 13.54 -3.14
CA TRP A 344 30.02 12.46 -2.38
C TRP A 344 28.55 12.27 -2.76
N THR A 345 27.82 13.37 -2.98
CA THR A 345 26.42 13.32 -3.41
C THR A 345 26.29 12.70 -4.80
N SER A 346 27.17 13.06 -5.74
CA SER A 346 27.20 12.47 -7.08
C SER A 346 27.48 10.96 -7.03
N ALA A 347 28.47 10.54 -6.26
CA ALA A 347 28.81 9.12 -6.09
C ALA A 347 27.66 8.33 -5.43
N LEU A 348 26.98 8.92 -4.43
CA LEU A 348 25.80 8.31 -3.80
C LEU A 348 24.70 8.06 -4.83
N TRP A 349 24.38 9.06 -5.67
CA TRP A 349 23.32 8.89 -6.67
C TRP A 349 23.67 7.87 -7.74
N SER A 350 24.93 7.82 -8.21
CA SER A 350 25.37 6.79 -9.16
C SER A 350 25.24 5.38 -8.58
N ARG A 351 25.54 5.21 -7.29
CA ARG A 351 25.34 3.93 -6.58
C ARG A 351 23.86 3.57 -6.43
N LEU A 352 23.02 4.55 -6.12
CA LEU A 352 21.57 4.32 -6.06
C LEU A 352 21.02 3.93 -7.43
N GLU A 353 21.43 4.61 -8.50
CA GLU A 353 21.07 4.25 -9.89
C GLU A 353 21.43 2.79 -10.20
N ASN A 354 22.68 2.38 -9.96
CA ASN A 354 23.12 0.98 -10.14
C ASN A 354 22.34 -0.02 -9.26
N MET A 355 22.04 0.36 -8.01
CA MET A 355 21.23 -0.48 -7.11
C MET A 355 19.82 -0.70 -7.66
N PHE A 356 19.16 0.33 -8.21
CA PHE A 356 17.84 0.18 -8.83
C PHE A 356 17.88 -0.68 -10.11
N ASP A 357 18.96 -0.60 -10.88
CA ASP A 357 19.15 -1.45 -12.06
C ASP A 357 19.27 -2.93 -11.68
N GLU A 358 20.11 -3.26 -10.69
CA GLU A 358 20.24 -4.63 -10.20
C GLU A 358 18.94 -5.14 -9.54
N MET A 359 18.23 -4.27 -8.82
CA MET A 359 16.92 -4.56 -8.25
C MET A 359 15.88 -4.87 -9.33
N SER A 360 15.90 -4.14 -10.45
CA SER A 360 15.06 -4.41 -11.62
C SER A 360 15.32 -5.80 -12.19
N GLU A 361 16.60 -6.17 -12.37
CA GLU A 361 16.98 -7.50 -12.85
C GLU A 361 16.52 -8.62 -11.91
N GLY A 362 16.64 -8.41 -10.59
CA GLY A 362 16.12 -9.33 -9.59
C GLY A 362 14.61 -9.53 -9.71
N CYS A 363 13.85 -8.44 -9.85
CA CYS A 363 12.40 -8.51 -10.06
C CYS A 363 12.05 -9.31 -11.31
N ILE A 364 12.70 -9.00 -12.44
CA ILE A 364 12.43 -9.65 -13.73
C ILE A 364 12.70 -11.16 -13.64
N LYS A 365 13.77 -11.57 -12.95
CA LYS A 365 14.10 -12.99 -12.71
C LYS A 365 13.02 -13.71 -11.91
N VAL A 366 12.48 -13.09 -10.85
CA VAL A 366 11.39 -13.67 -10.05
C VAL A 366 10.10 -13.82 -10.86
N TYR A 367 9.74 -12.82 -11.67
CA TYR A 367 8.56 -12.92 -12.53
C TYR A 367 8.74 -13.91 -13.69
N ALA A 368 9.95 -14.03 -14.25
CA ALA A 368 10.26 -15.07 -15.22
C ALA A 368 10.08 -16.47 -14.60
N LEU A 369 10.59 -16.67 -13.38
CA LEU A 369 10.41 -17.91 -12.62
C LEU A 369 8.92 -18.21 -12.36
N GLU A 370 8.16 -17.25 -11.84
CA GLU A 370 6.73 -17.43 -11.56
C GLU A 370 5.90 -17.71 -12.83
N LYS A 371 6.22 -17.04 -13.94
CA LYS A 371 5.57 -17.26 -15.24
C LYS A 371 5.78 -18.69 -15.73
N VAL A 372 6.99 -19.23 -15.63
CA VAL A 372 7.28 -20.62 -16.04
C VAL A 372 6.60 -21.61 -15.10
N LEU A 373 6.62 -21.38 -13.78
CA LEU A 373 5.90 -22.19 -12.79
C LEU A 373 4.38 -22.23 -13.04
N LYS A 374 3.81 -21.14 -13.56
CA LYS A 374 2.38 -21.06 -13.93
C LYS A 374 2.06 -21.83 -15.23
N ILE A 375 3.00 -21.89 -16.17
CA ILE A 375 2.82 -22.56 -17.47
C ILE A 375 3.00 -24.07 -17.33
N LYS A 376 3.96 -24.52 -16.50
CA LYS A 376 4.26 -25.93 -16.30
C LYS A 376 3.22 -26.61 -15.42
N LYS A 377 2.78 -27.79 -15.86
CA LYS A 377 1.81 -28.63 -15.18
C LYS A 377 2.38 -30.01 -14.95
N ASP A 378 1.99 -30.61 -13.83
CA ASP A 378 2.21 -32.03 -13.60
C ASP A 378 1.46 -32.83 -14.67
N PRO A 379 2.14 -33.71 -15.44
CA PRO A 379 1.51 -34.57 -16.43
C PRO A 379 0.37 -35.44 -15.86
N THR A 380 0.47 -35.82 -14.58
CA THR A 380 -0.47 -36.75 -13.92
C THR A 380 -1.64 -36.03 -13.25
N SER A 381 -1.39 -35.03 -12.40
CA SER A 381 -2.45 -34.29 -11.71
C SER A 381 -3.01 -33.09 -12.49
N GLN A 382 -2.33 -32.64 -13.55
CA GLN A 382 -2.64 -31.42 -14.33
C GLN A 382 -2.64 -30.12 -13.50
N VAL A 383 -2.14 -30.16 -12.26
CA VAL A 383 -1.97 -29.00 -11.39
C VAL A 383 -0.72 -28.21 -11.83
N ASN A 384 -0.79 -26.88 -11.77
CA ASN A 384 0.38 -26.05 -12.11
C ASN A 384 1.44 -26.18 -11.03
N PHE A 385 2.72 -26.14 -11.43
CA PHE A 385 3.82 -26.17 -10.47
C PHE A 385 3.76 -25.00 -9.47
N LEU A 386 3.23 -23.86 -9.89
CA LEU A 386 3.00 -22.72 -8.99
C LEU A 386 2.08 -23.08 -7.81
N ASP A 387 0.98 -23.80 -8.05
CA ASP A 387 0.00 -24.09 -7.00
C ASP A 387 0.59 -25.04 -5.94
N ASP A 388 1.44 -25.99 -6.36
CA ASP A 388 2.14 -26.88 -5.44
C ASP A 388 3.25 -26.17 -4.66
N VAL A 389 3.96 -25.24 -5.29
CA VAL A 389 4.95 -24.40 -4.62
C VAL A 389 4.28 -23.45 -3.61
N VAL A 390 3.15 -22.84 -3.97
CA VAL A 390 2.41 -21.91 -3.08
C VAL A 390 1.85 -22.63 -1.86
N LYS A 391 1.45 -23.90 -1.94
CA LYS A 391 1.06 -24.69 -0.76
C LYS A 391 2.18 -24.85 0.27
N VAL A 392 3.44 -24.77 -0.16
CA VAL A 392 4.63 -24.94 0.68
C VAL A 392 5.25 -23.60 1.10
N LEU A 393 5.04 -22.54 0.31
CA LEU A 393 5.54 -21.19 0.58
C LEU A 393 4.50 -20.25 1.21
N ASP A 394 3.24 -20.69 1.34
CA ASP A 394 2.05 -19.95 1.78
C ASP A 394 1.66 -18.72 0.91
N ASN A 395 2.54 -18.26 0.02
CA ASN A 395 2.31 -17.10 -0.81
C ASN A 395 3.05 -17.21 -2.15
N LYS A 396 2.72 -16.34 -3.11
CA LYS A 396 3.37 -16.30 -4.41
C LYS A 396 4.84 -15.86 -4.29
N PRO A 397 5.75 -16.40 -5.13
CA PRO A 397 7.15 -15.98 -5.15
C PRO A 397 7.33 -14.46 -5.31
N SER A 398 6.57 -13.83 -6.23
CA SER A 398 6.57 -12.37 -6.40
C SER A 398 6.18 -11.63 -5.13
N SER A 399 5.15 -12.06 -4.42
CA SER A 399 4.66 -11.40 -3.20
C SER A 399 5.67 -11.48 -2.05
N ILE A 400 6.32 -12.63 -1.86
CA ILE A 400 7.37 -12.82 -0.85
C ILE A 400 8.57 -11.92 -1.18
N PHE A 401 8.96 -11.87 -2.46
CA PHE A 401 10.07 -11.03 -2.91
C PHE A 401 9.80 -9.54 -2.73
N TRP A 402 8.62 -9.05 -3.14
CA TRP A 402 8.24 -7.64 -2.94
C TRP A 402 8.24 -7.27 -1.46
N LEU A 403 7.74 -8.15 -0.58
CA LEU A 403 7.77 -7.94 0.86
C LEU A 403 9.21 -7.82 1.39
N ALA A 404 10.09 -8.74 1.01
CA ALA A 404 11.50 -8.71 1.39
C ALA A 404 12.18 -7.43 0.86
N LEU A 405 11.87 -7.04 -0.37
CA LEU A 405 12.41 -5.85 -1.00
C LEU A 405 12.00 -4.56 -0.27
N GLY A 406 10.71 -4.39 0.00
CA GLY A 406 10.20 -3.23 0.72
C GLY A 406 10.75 -3.14 2.13
N GLN A 407 10.89 -4.27 2.83
CA GLN A 407 11.49 -4.31 4.17
C GLN A 407 12.97 -3.93 4.14
N SER A 408 13.74 -4.45 3.16
CA SER A 408 15.16 -4.10 2.97
C SER A 408 15.34 -2.61 2.72
N LEU A 409 14.58 -2.04 1.78
CA LEU A 409 14.62 -0.61 1.47
C LEU A 409 14.24 0.23 2.68
N ASP A 410 13.12 -0.09 3.36
CA ASP A 410 12.64 0.67 4.52
C ASP A 410 13.66 0.67 5.67
N LYS A 411 14.23 -0.50 5.98
CA LYS A 411 15.29 -0.65 6.99
C LYS A 411 16.51 0.20 6.63
N HIS A 412 17.03 0.04 5.41
CA HIS A 412 18.26 0.72 5.01
C HIS A 412 18.09 2.23 4.83
N PHE A 413 16.96 2.73 4.31
CA PHE A 413 16.68 4.17 4.29
C PHE A 413 16.58 4.76 5.69
N LYS A 414 15.88 4.09 6.62
CA LYS A 414 15.74 4.54 8.01
C LYS A 414 17.07 4.53 8.76
N ASP A 415 17.82 3.44 8.67
CA ASP A 415 19.08 3.31 9.39
C ASP A 415 20.13 4.29 8.85
N SER A 416 20.21 4.44 7.53
CA SER A 416 21.18 5.35 6.90
C SER A 416 20.90 6.83 7.18
N THR A 417 19.62 7.22 7.19
CA THR A 417 19.24 8.61 7.52
C THR A 417 19.42 8.94 9.01
N LYS A 418 19.32 7.95 9.90
CA LYS A 418 19.62 8.12 11.33
C LYS A 418 21.13 8.13 11.63
N ALA A 419 21.90 7.32 10.90
CA ALA A 419 23.32 7.16 11.14
C ALA A 419 24.17 8.30 10.58
N SER A 420 23.70 9.03 9.55
CA SER A 420 24.48 10.08 8.89
C SER A 420 23.64 11.30 8.52
N ALA A 421 24.03 12.46 9.07
CA ALA A 421 23.43 13.75 8.71
C ALA A 421 23.62 14.10 7.23
N PHE A 422 24.76 13.71 6.63
CA PHE A 422 25.01 13.89 5.21
C PHE A 422 23.99 13.11 4.36
N LEU A 423 23.80 11.81 4.63
CA LEU A 423 22.85 10.99 3.88
C LEU A 423 21.41 11.50 4.07
N GLN A 424 21.05 11.93 5.28
CA GLN A 424 19.76 12.55 5.53
C GLN A 424 19.56 13.81 4.67
N GLN A 425 20.54 14.73 4.67
CA GLN A 425 20.45 15.96 3.89
C GLN A 425 20.43 15.70 2.37
N ALA A 426 21.24 14.76 1.89
CA ALA A 426 21.31 14.39 0.48
C ALA A 426 20.01 13.74 0.00
N LEU A 427 19.45 12.78 0.76
CA LEU A 427 18.21 12.08 0.41
C LEU A 427 16.98 12.97 0.54
N VAL A 428 16.86 13.77 1.61
CA VAL A 428 15.74 14.70 1.78
C VAL A 428 15.82 15.82 0.75
N GLY A 429 16.99 16.41 0.51
CA GLY A 429 17.18 17.46 -0.49
C GLY A 429 17.02 16.96 -1.94
N GLY A 430 17.39 15.71 -2.20
CA GLY A 430 17.26 15.07 -3.52
C GLY A 430 16.07 14.12 -3.63
N TYR A 431 15.06 14.24 -2.77
CA TYR A 431 13.89 13.35 -2.79
C TYR A 431 13.19 13.31 -4.17
N PRO A 432 12.99 14.43 -4.89
CA PRO A 432 12.51 14.39 -6.27
C PRO A 432 13.34 13.50 -7.20
N LYS A 433 14.68 13.53 -7.06
CA LYS A 433 15.57 12.66 -7.85
C LYS A 433 15.41 11.20 -7.45
N LEU A 434 15.31 10.91 -6.15
CA LEU A 434 15.07 9.56 -5.64
C LEU A 434 13.75 8.98 -6.18
N LEU A 435 12.68 9.75 -6.13
CA LEU A 435 11.36 9.32 -6.62
C LEU A 435 11.38 9.04 -8.14
N ARG A 436 12.16 9.79 -8.92
CA ARG A 436 12.38 9.49 -10.34
C ARG A 436 13.07 8.15 -10.56
N LEU A 437 14.00 7.73 -9.68
CA LEU A 437 14.61 6.40 -9.78
C LEU A 437 13.57 5.29 -9.55
N PHE A 438 12.62 5.49 -8.62
CA PHE A 438 11.49 4.56 -8.46
C PHE A 438 10.59 4.52 -9.70
N HIS A 439 10.28 5.67 -10.31
CA HIS A 439 9.50 5.69 -11.57
C HIS A 439 10.24 4.95 -12.69
N GLN A 440 11.55 5.17 -12.83
CA GLN A 440 12.38 4.45 -13.80
C GLN A 440 12.37 2.95 -13.53
N PHE A 441 12.56 2.55 -12.27
CA PHE A 441 12.44 1.16 -11.83
C PHE A 441 11.09 0.55 -12.20
N PHE A 442 9.96 1.21 -11.86
CA PHE A 442 8.62 0.73 -12.21
C PHE A 442 8.42 0.64 -13.72
N SER A 443 8.90 1.62 -14.49
CA SER A 443 8.80 1.59 -15.96
C SER A 443 9.58 0.43 -16.58
N ARG A 444 10.75 0.09 -16.01
CA ARG A 444 11.60 -1.01 -16.50
C ARG A 444 10.98 -2.37 -16.22
N ILE A 445 10.33 -2.55 -15.08
CA ILE A 445 9.69 -3.84 -14.72
C ILE A 445 8.27 -3.98 -15.29
N ALA A 446 7.59 -2.90 -15.67
CA ALA A 446 6.20 -2.94 -16.15
C ALA A 446 6.01 -3.81 -17.42
N VAL A 447 7.07 -4.07 -18.18
CA VAL A 447 7.04 -5.00 -19.33
C VAL A 447 6.84 -6.46 -18.89
N HIS A 448 7.31 -6.80 -17.69
CA HIS A 448 7.35 -8.17 -17.17
C HIS A 448 6.36 -8.40 -16.02
N THR A 449 5.75 -7.34 -15.49
CA THR A 449 4.95 -7.35 -14.26
C THR A 449 3.66 -6.58 -14.45
N ASP A 450 2.63 -6.91 -13.68
CA ASP A 450 1.36 -6.18 -13.66
C ASP A 450 1.42 -4.92 -12.77
N THR A 451 2.62 -4.39 -12.47
CA THR A 451 2.76 -3.20 -11.62
C THR A 451 2.28 -1.96 -12.34
N VAL A 452 1.40 -1.20 -11.69
CA VAL A 452 0.87 0.05 -12.22
C VAL A 452 1.14 1.16 -11.21
N TYR A 453 1.70 2.27 -11.69
CA TYR A 453 1.85 3.50 -10.95
C TYR A 453 1.23 4.65 -11.76
N SER A 454 0.04 5.09 -11.36
CA SER A 454 -0.66 6.23 -11.98
C SER A 454 -1.34 7.10 -10.94
N ASP A 455 -1.83 8.26 -11.37
CA ASP A 455 -2.61 9.20 -10.54
C ASP A 455 -3.85 8.55 -9.90
N SER A 456 -4.45 7.56 -10.58
CA SER A 456 -5.73 6.96 -10.20
C SER A 456 -5.58 5.61 -9.53
N PHE A 457 -4.49 4.89 -9.79
CA PHE A 457 -4.29 3.54 -9.28
C PHE A 457 -2.81 3.23 -9.05
N GLN A 458 -2.54 2.63 -7.90
CA GLN A 458 -1.24 2.11 -7.54
C GLN A 458 -1.38 0.63 -7.19
N SER A 459 -0.54 -0.22 -7.78
CA SER A 459 -0.56 -1.64 -7.44
C SER A 459 -0.02 -1.84 -6.00
N PRO A 460 -0.45 -2.90 -5.29
CA PRO A 460 -0.01 -3.18 -3.92
C PRO A 460 1.51 -3.21 -3.76
N GLU A 461 2.22 -3.71 -4.77
CA GLU A 461 3.68 -3.81 -4.82
C GLU A 461 4.33 -2.41 -4.86
N THR A 462 3.81 -1.51 -5.69
CA THR A 462 4.30 -0.13 -5.79
C THR A 462 4.08 0.63 -4.48
N ILE A 463 2.92 0.44 -3.83
CA ILE A 463 2.61 1.05 -2.52
C ILE A 463 3.57 0.54 -1.45
N LEU A 464 3.80 -0.77 -1.41
CA LEU A 464 4.66 -1.40 -0.40
C LEU A 464 6.10 -0.86 -0.48
N VAL A 465 6.62 -0.71 -1.69
CA VAL A 465 7.97 -0.18 -1.90
C VAL A 465 8.04 1.32 -1.68
N LEU A 466 7.08 2.11 -2.16
CA LEU A 466 7.05 3.57 -1.93
C LEU A 466 6.84 3.93 -0.46
N ARG A 467 6.20 3.06 0.34
CA ARG A 467 6.08 3.24 1.79
C ARG A 467 7.45 3.33 2.48
N SER A 468 8.50 2.72 1.93
CA SER A 468 9.87 2.86 2.44
C SER A 468 10.38 4.32 2.40
N LEU A 469 9.80 5.16 1.55
CA LEU A 469 10.15 6.57 1.39
C LEU A 469 9.34 7.53 2.24
N ALA A 470 8.26 7.07 2.89
CA ALA A 470 7.27 7.94 3.53
C ALA A 470 7.91 8.93 4.55
N ASN A 471 8.92 8.48 5.30
CA ASN A 471 9.64 9.34 6.24
C ASN A 471 10.47 10.42 5.52
N ILE A 472 11.14 10.08 4.41
CA ILE A 472 11.94 11.02 3.62
C ILE A 472 11.03 12.03 2.93
N GLU A 473 9.90 11.57 2.37
CA GLU A 473 8.88 12.42 1.76
C GLU A 473 8.32 13.42 2.78
N THR A 474 7.96 12.95 3.98
CA THR A 474 7.45 13.82 5.04
C THR A 474 8.46 14.91 5.41
N GLN A 475 9.74 14.56 5.53
CA GLN A 475 10.81 15.53 5.80
C GLN A 475 11.05 16.49 4.63
N TYR A 476 10.93 16.01 3.39
CA TYR A 476 11.01 16.85 2.19
C TYR A 476 9.86 17.87 2.15
N LEU A 477 8.63 17.42 2.38
CA LEU A 477 7.45 18.29 2.41
C LEU A 477 7.54 19.32 3.54
N ALA A 478 8.03 18.93 4.72
CA ALA A 478 8.29 19.87 5.81
C ALA A 478 9.35 20.92 5.43
N ARG A 479 10.44 20.50 4.77
CA ARG A 479 11.48 21.41 4.26
C ARG A 479 10.94 22.37 3.20
N SER A 480 10.13 21.87 2.27
CA SER A 480 9.47 22.69 1.24
C SER A 480 8.54 23.73 1.88
N ALA A 481 7.70 23.32 2.83
CA ALA A 481 6.83 24.22 3.58
C ALA A 481 7.64 25.29 4.33
N ASN A 482 8.72 24.90 5.01
CA ASN A 482 9.60 25.85 5.72
C ASN A 482 10.23 26.86 4.76
N LYS A 483 10.76 26.42 3.61
CA LYS A 483 11.34 27.32 2.61
C LYS A 483 10.32 28.33 2.07
N LEU A 484 9.08 27.91 1.85
CA LEU A 484 7.99 28.81 1.45
C LEU A 484 7.65 29.81 2.56
N ASN A 485 7.54 29.34 3.81
CA ASN A 485 7.27 30.17 4.98
C ASN A 485 8.41 31.14 5.29
N ASP A 486 9.66 30.76 5.04
CA ASP A 486 10.84 31.61 5.21
C ASP A 486 10.82 32.75 4.20
N ALA A 487 10.47 32.48 2.93
CA ALA A 487 10.29 33.51 1.92
C ALA A 487 9.21 34.53 2.32
N VAL A 488 8.09 34.06 2.88
CA VAL A 488 7.06 34.94 3.44
C VAL A 488 7.56 35.65 4.70
N THR A 489 8.30 35.00 5.58
CA THR A 489 8.79 35.66 6.81
C THR A 489 9.82 36.74 6.49
N GLN A 490 10.69 36.51 5.51
CA GLN A 490 11.66 37.48 5.03
C GLN A 490 10.99 38.70 4.40
N ALA A 491 9.92 38.49 3.62
CA ALA A 491 9.14 39.59 3.03
C ALA A 491 8.55 40.55 4.08
N PHE A 492 8.27 40.06 5.29
CA PHE A 492 7.64 40.82 6.37
C PHE A 492 8.61 41.17 7.51
N ALA A 493 9.91 40.88 7.37
CA ALA A 493 10.90 41.07 8.42
C ALA A 493 11.05 42.54 8.87
N GLY A 494 10.75 43.49 7.97
CA GLY A 494 10.80 44.93 8.23
C GLY A 494 9.60 45.48 9.05
N GLY A 495 8.56 44.67 9.27
CA GLY A 495 7.33 45.07 9.96
C GLY A 495 6.69 46.31 9.32
N SER A 496 5.97 47.12 10.13
CA SER A 496 5.29 48.33 9.63
C SER A 496 6.23 49.45 9.19
N ARG A 497 7.52 49.40 9.55
CA ARG A 497 8.51 50.42 9.15
C ARG A 497 9.08 50.18 7.75
N SER A 498 9.06 48.93 7.30
CA SER A 498 9.50 48.51 5.98
C SER A 498 8.58 47.38 5.52
N PRO A 499 7.35 47.71 5.08
CA PRO A 499 6.38 46.72 4.64
C PRO A 499 6.84 46.04 3.33
N PRO A 500 6.25 44.89 2.98
CA PRO A 500 6.67 44.09 1.84
C PRO A 500 6.52 44.83 0.50
N THR A 501 7.51 44.64 -0.38
CA THR A 501 7.60 45.31 -1.69
C THR A 501 7.24 44.40 -2.87
N ILE A 502 7.21 44.95 -4.09
CA ILE A 502 7.01 44.18 -5.33
C ILE A 502 8.09 43.10 -5.52
N ASN A 503 9.33 43.39 -5.10
CA ASN A 503 10.43 42.44 -5.18
C ASN A 503 10.18 41.25 -4.24
N ASP A 504 9.63 41.52 -3.05
CA ASP A 504 9.24 40.47 -2.09
C ASP A 504 8.08 39.64 -2.62
N ALA A 505 7.07 40.25 -3.24
CA ALA A 505 5.98 39.55 -3.92
C ALA A 505 6.51 38.61 -5.01
N SER A 506 7.49 39.10 -5.79
CA SER A 506 8.16 38.32 -6.83
C SER A 506 8.97 37.16 -6.25
N ASN A 507 9.65 37.37 -5.12
CA ASN A 507 10.41 36.34 -4.41
C ASN A 507 9.50 35.25 -3.83
N VAL A 508 8.40 35.61 -3.16
CA VAL A 508 7.41 34.66 -2.64
C VAL A 508 6.83 33.82 -3.79
N THR A 509 6.36 34.48 -4.85
CA THR A 509 5.76 33.79 -5.99
C THR A 509 6.76 32.88 -6.71
N ARG A 510 8.02 33.35 -6.89
CA ARG A 510 9.08 32.54 -7.51
C ARG A 510 9.40 31.29 -6.68
N ASN A 511 9.43 31.39 -5.35
CA ASN A 511 9.63 30.21 -4.51
C ASN A 511 8.47 29.22 -4.63
N VAL A 512 7.22 29.70 -4.65
CA VAL A 512 6.05 28.83 -4.90
C VAL A 512 6.16 28.11 -6.25
N MET A 513 6.48 28.84 -7.33
CA MET A 513 6.64 28.25 -8.67
C MET A 513 7.77 27.21 -8.70
N ASN A 514 8.95 27.55 -8.16
CA ASN A 514 10.10 26.63 -8.13
C ASN A 514 9.80 25.33 -7.37
N GLU A 515 9.09 25.39 -6.24
CA GLU A 515 8.71 24.19 -5.49
C GLU A 515 7.70 23.34 -6.26
N LEU A 516 6.70 23.96 -6.90
CA LEU A 516 5.74 23.24 -7.76
C LEU A 516 6.41 22.59 -8.97
N ASP A 517 7.32 23.29 -9.64
CA ASP A 517 8.07 22.77 -10.79
C ASP A 517 8.97 21.61 -10.41
N SER A 518 9.61 21.66 -9.24
CA SER A 518 10.45 20.56 -8.75
C SER A 518 9.67 19.25 -8.55
N ALA A 519 8.37 19.35 -8.28
CA ALA A 519 7.47 18.23 -8.05
C ALA A 519 6.61 17.85 -9.27
N LYS A 520 6.60 18.66 -10.34
CA LYS A 520 5.69 18.55 -11.50
C LYS A 520 5.70 17.19 -12.20
N PHE A 521 6.81 16.45 -12.12
CA PHE A 521 6.95 15.13 -12.75
C PHE A 521 6.14 14.03 -12.05
N ASP A 522 5.78 14.21 -10.76
CA ASP A 522 4.98 13.25 -10.00
C ASP A 522 3.65 13.89 -9.58
N PRO A 523 2.50 13.30 -9.97
CA PRO A 523 1.17 13.83 -9.74
C PRO A 523 0.77 13.93 -8.26
N LEU A 524 1.24 13.00 -7.43
CA LEU A 524 0.92 12.96 -6.01
C LEU A 524 1.82 13.93 -5.23
N LEU A 525 3.11 13.98 -5.59
CA LEU A 525 4.05 14.91 -4.97
C LEU A 525 3.67 16.36 -5.24
N VAL A 526 3.37 16.73 -6.49
CA VAL A 526 2.98 18.11 -6.83
C VAL A 526 1.69 18.51 -6.11
N ARG A 527 0.77 17.55 -5.88
CA ARG A 527 -0.46 17.78 -5.11
C ARG A 527 -0.16 18.11 -3.64
N SER A 528 0.77 17.39 -3.03
CA SER A 528 1.22 17.65 -1.65
C SER A 528 1.94 18.99 -1.52
N VAL A 529 2.83 19.33 -2.48
CA VAL A 529 3.50 20.63 -2.53
C VAL A 529 2.51 21.79 -2.75
N ALA A 530 1.50 21.61 -3.61
CA ALA A 530 0.46 22.60 -3.84
C ALA A 530 -0.38 22.89 -2.59
N LYS A 531 -0.65 21.88 -1.75
CA LYS A 531 -1.29 22.08 -0.45
C LYS A 531 -0.42 22.92 0.49
N ASN A 532 0.88 22.64 0.55
CA ASN A 532 1.83 23.43 1.33
C ASN A 532 1.91 24.89 0.83
N ALA A 533 1.94 25.09 -0.49
CA ALA A 533 1.89 26.42 -1.10
C ALA A 533 0.60 27.18 -0.73
N SER A 534 -0.55 26.51 -0.79
CA SER A 534 -1.84 27.11 -0.40
C SER A 534 -1.85 27.51 1.08
N SER A 535 -1.36 26.64 1.97
CA SER A 535 -1.23 26.96 3.39
C SER A 535 -0.27 28.12 3.66
N CYS A 536 0.83 28.20 2.92
CA CYS A 536 1.78 29.32 3.02
C CYS A 536 1.14 30.64 2.57
N LEU A 537 0.42 30.62 1.45
CA LEU A 537 -0.31 31.79 0.95
C LEU A 537 -1.39 32.25 1.92
N ASP A 538 -2.16 31.33 2.52
CA ASP A 538 -3.14 31.66 3.54
C ASP A 538 -2.47 32.29 4.78
N GLY A 539 -1.31 31.76 5.22
CA GLY A 539 -0.52 32.36 6.29
C GLY A 539 0.04 33.75 5.96
N MET A 540 0.42 33.97 4.69
CA MET A 540 0.82 35.29 4.19
C MET A 540 -0.35 36.28 4.29
N LEU A 541 -1.57 35.88 3.93
CA LEU A 541 -2.74 36.76 4.00
C LEU A 541 -3.04 37.21 5.44
N VAL A 542 -2.93 36.30 6.42
CA VAL A 542 -3.08 36.64 7.85
C VAL A 542 -2.05 37.69 8.28
N LYS A 543 -0.80 37.57 7.82
CA LYS A 543 0.24 38.57 8.12
C LYS A 543 -0.05 39.93 7.49
N VAL A 544 -0.56 39.96 6.25
CA VAL A 544 -0.98 41.20 5.60
C VAL A 544 -2.12 41.84 6.39
N GLU A 545 -3.18 41.08 6.68
CA GLU A 545 -4.37 41.57 7.36
C GLU A 545 -4.04 42.18 8.73
N ALA A 546 -3.11 41.57 9.48
CA ALA A 546 -2.64 42.08 10.76
C ALA A 546 -1.90 43.45 10.66
N MET A 547 -1.37 43.80 9.48
CA MET A 547 -0.69 45.07 9.25
C MET A 547 -1.60 46.16 8.68
N VAL A 548 -2.77 45.82 8.15
CA VAL A 548 -3.68 46.79 7.52
C VAL A 548 -4.21 47.77 8.57
N VAL A 549 -4.03 49.07 8.31
CA VAL A 549 -4.57 50.13 9.16
C VAL A 549 -5.99 50.48 8.69
N ARG A 550 -6.96 50.47 9.61
CA ARG A 550 -8.39 50.72 9.31
C ARG A 550 -8.96 51.98 9.95
N ASP A 551 -8.14 52.76 10.63
CA ASP A 551 -8.57 53.99 11.28
C ASP A 551 -8.69 55.17 10.30
N ARG A 552 -9.08 56.35 10.81
CA ARG A 552 -9.24 57.56 10.00
C ARG A 552 -7.92 58.01 9.34
N SER A 553 -6.76 57.69 9.91
CA SER A 553 -5.46 58.12 9.37
C SER A 553 -5.13 57.43 8.04
N ALA A 554 -5.68 56.24 7.81
CA ALA A 554 -5.55 55.48 6.56
C ALA A 554 -6.40 56.02 5.41
N THR A 555 -7.39 56.88 5.66
CA THR A 555 -8.36 57.36 4.65
C THR A 555 -8.52 58.88 4.61
N ALA A 556 -7.91 59.62 5.53
CA ALA A 556 -7.99 61.07 5.57
C ALA A 556 -7.20 61.73 4.42
N LEU A 557 -7.90 62.42 3.53
CA LEU A 557 -7.30 63.15 2.40
C LEU A 557 -6.95 64.59 2.77
N LEU A 558 -6.32 64.79 3.93
CA LEU A 558 -5.97 66.10 4.49
C LEU A 558 -4.46 66.32 4.44
N GLY A 559 -4.05 67.55 4.12
CA GLY A 559 -2.65 67.94 4.07
C GLY A 559 -2.03 67.83 2.67
N PRO A 560 -0.74 68.19 2.54
CA PRO A 560 -0.07 68.31 1.24
C PRO A 560 0.46 66.98 0.67
N SER A 561 0.50 65.90 1.46
CA SER A 561 1.07 64.60 1.07
C SER A 561 0.32 63.44 1.70
N ALA A 562 0.49 62.24 1.17
CA ALA A 562 -0.06 61.01 1.76
C ALA A 562 0.46 60.77 3.19
N THR A 563 -0.39 60.21 4.06
CA THR A 563 -0.01 59.81 5.41
C THR A 563 0.81 58.51 5.39
N ALA A 564 1.64 58.28 6.41
CA ALA A 564 2.41 57.04 6.52
C ALA A 564 1.51 55.79 6.51
N GLN A 565 0.29 55.88 7.07
CA GLN A 565 -0.69 54.80 7.07
C GLN A 565 -1.30 54.54 5.70
N GLN A 566 -1.49 55.59 4.88
CA GLN A 566 -1.91 55.46 3.48
C GLN A 566 -0.84 54.77 2.65
N ILE A 567 0.42 55.22 2.77
CA ILE A 567 1.56 54.63 2.08
C ILE A 567 1.72 53.15 2.46
N LEU A 568 1.58 52.81 3.74
CA LEU A 568 1.64 51.43 4.21
C LEU A 568 0.54 50.56 3.57
N ASN A 569 -0.73 51.01 3.60
CA ASN A 569 -1.82 50.26 2.99
C ASN A 569 -1.66 50.13 1.46
N ALA A 570 -1.13 51.17 0.80
CA ALA A 570 -0.84 51.15 -0.63
C ALA A 570 0.24 50.11 -0.99
N GLN A 571 1.30 50.02 -0.18
CA GLN A 571 2.37 49.03 -0.34
C GLN A 571 1.87 47.61 -0.10
N LEU A 572 1.04 47.39 0.93
CA LEU A 572 0.39 46.09 1.18
C LEU A 572 -0.55 45.67 0.05
N ALA A 573 -1.41 46.58 -0.43
CA ALA A 573 -2.30 46.31 -1.57
C ALA A 573 -1.49 45.96 -2.83
N THR A 574 -0.42 46.70 -3.08
CA THR A 574 0.51 46.44 -4.19
C THR A 574 1.13 45.06 -4.08
N PHE A 575 1.69 44.68 -2.93
CA PHE A 575 2.26 43.36 -2.69
C PHE A 575 1.26 42.23 -2.97
N VAL A 576 0.06 42.30 -2.37
CA VAL A 576 -1.02 41.31 -2.54
C VAL A 576 -1.45 41.20 -4.00
N HIS A 577 -1.59 42.33 -4.69
CA HIS A 577 -1.95 42.36 -6.10
C HIS A 577 -0.91 41.63 -6.97
N HIS A 578 0.38 41.93 -6.78
CA HIS A 578 1.46 41.33 -7.57
C HIS A 578 1.57 39.82 -7.35
N VAL A 579 1.40 39.35 -6.10
CA VAL A 579 1.32 37.92 -5.81
C VAL A 579 0.14 37.29 -6.55
N SER A 580 -1.05 37.88 -6.47
CA SER A 580 -2.24 37.35 -7.17
C SER A 580 -2.06 37.30 -8.69
N LEU A 581 -1.53 38.37 -9.29
CA LEU A 581 -1.33 38.48 -10.74
C LEU A 581 -0.36 37.41 -11.25
N ARG A 582 0.75 37.19 -10.54
CA ARG A 582 1.73 36.17 -10.92
C ARG A 582 1.20 34.75 -10.71
N LEU A 583 0.52 34.48 -9.60
CA LEU A 583 -0.06 33.16 -9.33
C LEU A 583 -1.21 32.80 -10.28
N LYS A 584 -1.93 33.78 -10.86
CA LYS A 584 -2.91 33.49 -11.93
C LYS A 584 -2.28 32.82 -13.15
N ARG A 585 -0.99 33.07 -13.45
CA ARG A 585 -0.30 32.43 -14.58
C ARG A 585 -0.15 30.91 -14.43
N LEU A 586 -0.25 30.41 -13.19
CA LEU A 586 -0.25 28.97 -12.90
C LEU A 586 -1.40 28.23 -13.59
N GLU A 587 -2.49 28.92 -13.93
CA GLU A 587 -3.63 28.35 -14.67
C GLU A 587 -3.20 27.77 -16.03
N SER A 588 -2.30 28.45 -16.73
CA SER A 588 -1.78 27.99 -18.03
C SER A 588 -0.55 27.07 -17.93
N GLU A 589 0.18 27.11 -16.81
CA GLU A 589 1.49 26.45 -16.67
C GLU A 589 1.44 25.06 -16.02
N HIS A 590 0.39 24.76 -15.25
CA HIS A 590 0.21 23.50 -14.51
C HIS A 590 -1.08 22.76 -14.85
N VAL A 591 -1.15 21.49 -14.42
CA VAL A 591 -2.34 20.65 -14.58
C VAL A 591 -3.51 21.22 -13.78
N GLU A 592 -4.71 21.18 -14.36
CA GLU A 592 -5.96 21.69 -13.77
C GLU A 592 -6.19 21.22 -12.31
N ALA A 593 -5.89 19.95 -12.00
CA ALA A 593 -6.03 19.40 -10.65
C ALA A 593 -5.14 20.11 -9.60
N VAL A 594 -3.95 20.57 -9.99
CA VAL A 594 -3.02 21.32 -9.14
C VAL A 594 -3.52 22.75 -8.97
N PHE A 595 -3.95 23.39 -10.07
CA PHE A 595 -4.48 24.75 -10.04
C PHE A 595 -5.72 24.86 -9.13
N ARG A 596 -6.64 23.89 -9.20
CA ARG A 596 -7.83 23.82 -8.33
C ARG A 596 -7.51 23.83 -6.83
N LEU A 597 -6.34 23.34 -6.43
CA LEU A 597 -5.93 23.36 -5.02
C LEU A 597 -5.47 24.75 -4.55
N ILE A 598 -4.82 25.51 -5.43
CA ILE A 598 -4.24 26.83 -5.12
C ILE A 598 -5.25 27.96 -5.42
N GLN A 599 -6.19 27.73 -6.34
CA GLN A 599 -7.21 28.70 -6.76
C GLN A 599 -7.97 29.36 -5.58
N PRO A 600 -8.38 28.65 -4.51
CA PRO A 600 -9.05 29.29 -3.37
C PRO A 600 -8.18 30.35 -2.70
N SER A 601 -6.90 30.06 -2.46
CA SER A 601 -5.97 31.03 -1.87
C SER A 601 -5.74 32.22 -2.81
N ILE A 602 -5.63 32.00 -4.13
CA ILE A 602 -5.54 33.10 -5.12
C ILE A 602 -6.79 34.01 -5.07
N LYS A 603 -7.98 33.43 -4.92
CA LYS A 603 -9.23 34.19 -4.76
C LYS A 603 -9.25 34.98 -3.45
N LYS A 604 -8.84 34.39 -2.32
CA LYS A 604 -8.69 35.12 -1.04
C LYS A 604 -7.72 36.29 -1.16
N THR A 605 -6.60 36.11 -1.87
CA THR A 605 -5.64 37.20 -2.15
C THR A 605 -6.31 38.35 -2.93
N GLN A 606 -7.20 38.05 -3.87
CA GLN A 606 -7.94 39.10 -4.61
C GLN A 606 -8.97 39.81 -3.75
N LEU A 607 -9.68 39.07 -2.88
CA LEU A 607 -10.64 39.65 -1.95
C LEU A 607 -9.93 40.59 -0.96
N LEU A 608 -8.83 40.15 -0.35
CA LEU A 608 -8.06 41.01 0.57
C LEU A 608 -7.53 42.28 -0.12
N TYR A 609 -7.12 42.18 -1.39
CA TYR A 609 -6.74 43.37 -2.15
C TYR A 609 -7.91 44.37 -2.27
N ASN A 610 -9.12 43.88 -2.58
CA ASN A 610 -10.30 44.73 -2.67
C ASN A 610 -10.64 45.35 -1.30
N ASP A 611 -10.57 44.56 -0.22
CA ASP A 611 -10.87 45.01 1.14
C ASP A 611 -9.91 46.12 1.64
N ILE A 612 -8.67 46.15 1.12
CA ILE A 612 -7.68 47.19 1.45
C ILE A 612 -7.94 48.48 0.65
N ILE A 613 -8.34 48.38 -0.62
CA ILE A 613 -8.46 49.56 -1.51
C ILE A 613 -9.82 50.26 -1.40
N GLU A 614 -10.89 49.51 -1.13
CA GLU A 614 -12.26 50.02 -1.09
C GLU A 614 -12.47 51.18 -0.09
N PRO A 615 -11.93 51.15 1.15
CA PRO A 615 -12.08 52.26 2.09
C PRO A 615 -11.47 53.58 1.57
N MET A 616 -10.34 53.50 0.87
CA MET A 616 -9.69 54.66 0.26
C MET A 616 -10.51 55.21 -0.91
N GLN A 617 -10.99 54.33 -1.78
CA GLN A 617 -11.86 54.70 -2.90
C GLN A 617 -13.13 55.41 -2.41
N ASN A 618 -13.77 54.87 -1.37
CA ASN A 618 -14.95 55.47 -0.75
C ASN A 618 -14.64 56.84 -0.12
N ALA A 619 -13.46 57.01 0.49
CA ALA A 619 -13.05 58.30 1.03
C ALA A 619 -12.82 59.36 -0.07
N ILE A 620 -12.20 58.96 -1.19
CA ILE A 620 -12.02 59.80 -2.38
C ILE A 620 -13.37 60.25 -2.93
N GLN A 621 -14.30 59.32 -3.14
CA GLN A 621 -15.64 59.62 -3.66
C GLN A 621 -16.40 60.60 -2.74
N ARG A 622 -16.37 60.39 -1.43
CA ARG A 622 -17.01 61.31 -0.46
C ARG A 622 -16.44 62.73 -0.52
N GLU A 623 -15.12 62.87 -0.65
CA GLU A 623 -14.49 64.19 -0.78
C GLU A 623 -14.84 64.88 -2.10
N ILE A 624 -14.83 64.13 -3.21
CA ILE A 624 -15.25 64.66 -4.51
C ILE A 624 -16.69 65.14 -4.44
N SER A 625 -17.62 64.35 -3.91
CA SER A 625 -19.02 64.76 -3.74
C SER A 625 -19.17 65.98 -2.83
N ALA A 626 -18.39 66.08 -1.75
CA ALA A 626 -18.42 67.23 -0.86
C ALA A 626 -17.95 68.52 -1.55
N ILE A 627 -16.94 68.44 -2.43
CA ILE A 627 -16.49 69.55 -3.26
C ILE A 627 -17.58 69.91 -4.28
N LEU A 628 -18.10 68.93 -5.02
CA LEU A 628 -19.13 69.13 -6.05
C LEU A 628 -20.42 69.73 -5.49
N ALA A 629 -20.81 69.40 -4.25
CA ALA A 629 -21.96 70.00 -3.59
C ALA A 629 -21.82 71.53 -3.42
N LYS A 630 -20.60 72.08 -3.40
CA LYS A 630 -20.36 73.53 -3.32
C LYS A 630 -20.81 74.29 -4.57
N VAL A 631 -21.11 73.61 -5.68
CA VAL A 631 -21.75 74.22 -6.87
C VAL A 631 -23.01 75.00 -6.47
N HIS A 632 -23.77 74.51 -5.49
CA HIS A 632 -25.00 75.16 -5.01
C HIS A 632 -24.76 76.46 -4.20
N ARG A 633 -23.50 76.79 -3.89
CA ARG A 633 -23.13 78.09 -3.31
C ARG A 633 -22.94 79.18 -4.38
N ILE A 634 -22.92 78.81 -5.67
CA ILE A 634 -22.78 79.73 -6.79
C ILE A 634 -24.19 80.23 -7.17
N ASP A 635 -24.37 81.55 -7.24
CA ASP A 635 -25.62 82.13 -7.72
C ASP A 635 -25.65 82.15 -9.25
N PHE A 636 -26.19 81.09 -9.85
CA PHE A 636 -26.38 81.00 -11.29
C PHE A 636 -27.50 81.93 -11.83
N GLY A 637 -28.23 82.63 -10.96
CA GLY A 637 -29.28 83.59 -11.32
C GLY A 637 -28.80 85.02 -11.54
N GLN A 638 -27.55 85.34 -11.18
CA GLN A 638 -27.03 86.71 -11.22
C GLN A 638 -26.94 87.25 -12.66
N LYS A 639 -27.75 88.28 -12.96
CA LYS A 639 -27.76 88.96 -14.27
C LYS A 639 -26.55 89.89 -14.41
N GLY A 640 -25.75 89.71 -15.46
CA GLY A 640 -24.67 90.63 -15.84
C GLY A 640 -23.25 90.30 -15.38
N SER A 641 -23.01 89.13 -14.78
CA SER A 641 -21.64 88.66 -14.53
C SER A 641 -21.08 88.02 -15.81
N MET A 642 -20.02 88.60 -16.36
CA MET A 642 -19.26 87.98 -17.46
C MET A 642 -18.53 86.75 -16.90
N PRO A 643 -18.49 85.62 -17.63
CA PRO A 643 -17.81 84.41 -17.15
C PRO A 643 -16.32 84.70 -16.94
N GLY A 644 -15.92 84.76 -15.67
CA GLY A 644 -14.57 85.08 -15.21
C GLY A 644 -13.83 83.82 -14.76
N GLY A 645 -13.51 82.94 -15.70
CA GLY A 645 -12.73 81.73 -15.44
C GLY A 645 -13.49 80.62 -14.67
N PRO A 646 -12.79 79.54 -14.29
CA PRO A 646 -13.41 78.39 -13.61
C PRO A 646 -13.88 78.79 -12.21
N SER A 647 -15.05 78.26 -11.82
CA SER A 647 -15.58 78.48 -10.49
C SER A 647 -14.65 77.97 -9.39
N LEU A 648 -14.81 78.49 -8.17
CA LEU A 648 -14.02 78.04 -7.01
C LEU A 648 -14.18 76.53 -6.78
N CYS A 649 -15.38 76.00 -7.02
CA CYS A 649 -15.65 74.56 -6.94
C CYS A 649 -14.80 73.77 -7.94
N MET A 650 -14.72 74.21 -9.20
CA MET A 650 -13.89 73.52 -10.20
C MET A 650 -12.41 73.63 -9.89
N ARG A 651 -11.93 74.77 -9.41
CA ARG A 651 -10.53 74.93 -8.99
C ARG A 651 -10.16 73.98 -7.84
N GLU A 652 -10.98 73.93 -6.80
CA GLU A 652 -10.79 73.01 -5.67
C GLU A 652 -10.84 71.54 -6.12
N LEU A 653 -11.73 71.20 -7.06
CA LEU A 653 -11.82 69.86 -7.62
C LEU A 653 -10.58 69.49 -8.43
N THR A 654 -10.11 70.38 -9.32
CA THR A 654 -8.90 70.18 -10.11
C THR A 654 -7.68 69.97 -9.21
N ASP A 655 -7.52 70.81 -8.18
CA ASP A 655 -6.43 70.69 -7.20
C ASP A 655 -6.52 69.37 -6.43
N LYS A 656 -7.73 68.98 -6.00
CA LYS A 656 -7.94 67.71 -5.27
C LYS A 656 -7.70 66.49 -6.14
N LEU A 657 -8.15 66.48 -7.39
CA LEU A 657 -7.88 65.40 -8.35
C LEU A 657 -6.38 65.29 -8.64
N GLY A 658 -5.69 66.43 -8.76
CA GLY A 658 -4.24 66.50 -8.86
C GLY A 658 -3.55 65.82 -7.67
N PHE A 659 -3.91 66.22 -6.45
CA PHE A 659 -3.42 65.61 -5.20
C PHE A 659 -3.71 64.11 -5.12
N ILE A 660 -4.94 63.67 -5.39
CA ILE A 660 -5.32 62.25 -5.36
C ILE A 660 -4.45 61.45 -6.31
N LYS A 661 -4.21 61.97 -7.53
CA LYS A 661 -3.37 61.30 -8.51
C LYS A 661 -1.91 61.23 -8.06
N SER A 662 -1.30 62.36 -7.74
CA SER A 662 0.15 62.45 -7.52
C SER A 662 0.61 61.94 -6.16
N GLU A 663 -0.22 62.05 -5.13
CA GLU A 663 0.18 61.71 -3.75
C GLU A 663 -0.47 60.41 -3.25
N ILE A 664 -1.71 60.12 -3.64
CA ILE A 664 -2.43 58.94 -3.12
C ILE A 664 -2.30 57.75 -4.08
N LEU A 665 -2.66 57.92 -5.35
CA LEU A 665 -2.71 56.82 -6.31
C LEU A 665 -1.31 56.42 -6.83
N ASP A 666 -0.36 57.35 -6.94
CA ASP A 666 1.02 57.05 -7.35
C ASP A 666 1.74 56.12 -6.34
N GLU A 667 1.32 56.08 -5.07
CA GLU A 667 1.83 55.13 -4.06
C GLU A 667 1.38 53.68 -4.36
N TYR A 668 0.28 53.49 -5.08
CA TYR A 668 -0.20 52.18 -5.52
C TYR A 668 0.50 51.78 -6.82
N SER A 669 1.64 51.11 -6.72
CA SER A 669 2.43 50.62 -7.86
C SER A 669 1.82 49.37 -8.54
N LEU A 670 0.57 49.46 -9.00
CA LEU A 670 -0.25 48.36 -9.53
C LEU A 670 -0.02 48.06 -11.03
N GLY A 671 0.96 48.70 -11.66
CA GLY A 671 1.32 48.51 -13.06
C GLY A 671 0.35 49.16 -14.06
N GLU A 672 0.82 49.37 -15.30
CA GLU A 672 0.14 50.14 -16.35
C GLU A 672 -1.19 49.53 -16.85
N ALA A 673 -1.44 48.22 -16.68
CA ALA A 673 -2.46 47.52 -17.49
C ALA A 673 -3.52 46.71 -16.74
N GLY A 674 -3.95 47.05 -15.51
CA GLY A 674 -4.93 46.15 -14.85
C GLY A 674 -5.92 46.70 -13.83
N ARG A 675 -5.50 47.43 -12.79
CA ARG A 675 -6.43 47.81 -11.69
C ARG A 675 -6.28 49.22 -11.14
N ALA A 676 -5.09 49.81 -11.09
CA ALA A 676 -4.96 51.26 -10.81
C ALA A 676 -5.75 52.08 -11.85
N TRP A 677 -5.64 51.69 -13.13
CA TRP A 677 -6.44 52.26 -14.21
C TRP A 677 -7.95 52.09 -14.00
N GLN A 678 -8.40 50.93 -13.49
CA GLN A 678 -9.82 50.72 -13.18
C GLN A 678 -10.31 51.62 -12.04
N VAL A 679 -9.49 51.85 -11.01
CA VAL A 679 -9.80 52.78 -9.92
C VAL A 679 -9.88 54.22 -10.44
N VAL A 680 -8.91 54.63 -11.27
CA VAL A 680 -8.91 55.95 -11.94
C VAL A 680 -10.17 56.15 -12.79
N ILE A 681 -10.52 55.18 -13.62
CA ILE A 681 -11.76 55.21 -14.42
C ILE A 681 -12.98 55.29 -13.50
N SER A 682 -13.04 54.48 -12.44
CA SER A 682 -14.18 54.49 -11.50
C SER A 682 -14.35 55.85 -10.82
N ILE A 683 -13.25 56.49 -10.42
CA ILE A 683 -13.28 57.84 -9.84
C ILE A 683 -13.74 58.87 -10.89
N ALA A 684 -13.25 58.78 -12.13
CA ALA A 684 -13.66 59.68 -13.21
C ALA A 684 -15.16 59.54 -13.54
N LYS A 685 -15.66 58.30 -13.69
CA LYS A 685 -17.08 58.01 -13.89
C LYS A 685 -17.95 58.59 -12.78
N PHE A 686 -17.57 58.33 -11.53
CA PHE A 686 -18.26 58.86 -10.36
C PHE A 686 -18.28 60.39 -10.36
N THR A 687 -17.13 61.03 -10.63
CA THR A 687 -17.00 62.50 -10.66
C THR A 687 -17.92 63.12 -11.71
N ILE A 688 -17.96 62.57 -12.93
CA ILE A 688 -18.81 63.08 -14.01
C ILE A 688 -20.29 62.90 -13.67
N ARG A 689 -20.69 61.70 -13.25
CA ARG A 689 -22.07 61.40 -12.87
C ARG A 689 -22.55 62.31 -11.74
N ASN A 690 -21.78 62.40 -10.66
CA ASN A 690 -22.14 63.19 -9.49
C ASN A 690 -22.19 64.70 -9.83
N TYR A 691 -21.26 65.19 -10.66
CA TYR A 691 -21.30 66.58 -11.14
C TYR A 691 -22.54 66.86 -11.98
N LEU A 692 -22.87 66.00 -12.94
CA LEU A 692 -24.08 66.10 -13.77
C LEU A 692 -25.35 66.19 -12.93
N LEU A 693 -25.46 65.35 -11.89
CA LEU A 693 -26.59 65.40 -10.95
C LEU A 693 -26.64 66.74 -10.21
N HIS A 694 -25.52 67.24 -9.69
CA HIS A 694 -25.46 68.53 -9.01
C HIS A 694 -25.83 69.72 -9.92
N ILE A 695 -25.29 69.80 -11.15
CA ILE A 695 -25.63 70.92 -12.05
C ILE A 695 -27.06 70.85 -12.58
N SER A 696 -27.63 69.64 -12.72
CA SER A 696 -29.00 69.46 -13.22
C SER A 696 -30.07 70.03 -12.29
N ILE A 697 -29.78 70.17 -11.00
CA ILE A 697 -30.69 70.72 -9.97
C ILE A 697 -30.35 72.15 -9.54
N ALA A 698 -29.37 72.81 -10.18
CA ALA A 698 -28.96 74.16 -9.82
C ALA A 698 -30.02 75.20 -10.21
N LYS A 699 -30.61 75.89 -9.22
CA LYS A 699 -31.69 76.88 -9.39
C LYS A 699 -31.47 78.06 -8.43
N PRO A 700 -31.56 79.34 -8.86
CA PRO A 700 -32.01 79.86 -10.16
C PRO A 700 -30.97 79.78 -11.29
N LEU A 701 -31.41 79.72 -12.56
CA LEU A 701 -30.54 79.60 -13.73
C LEU A 701 -30.78 80.74 -14.74
N SER A 702 -29.77 81.59 -14.95
CA SER A 702 -29.77 82.69 -15.94
C SER A 702 -28.93 82.35 -17.17
N GLU A 703 -28.96 83.19 -18.23
CA GLU A 703 -28.06 83.03 -19.39
C GLU A 703 -26.57 83.09 -19.01
N GLY A 704 -26.19 84.01 -18.12
CA GLY A 704 -24.83 84.08 -17.57
C GLY A 704 -24.47 82.82 -16.78
N GLY A 705 -25.41 82.27 -16.02
CA GLY A 705 -25.25 81.00 -15.30
C GLY A 705 -25.04 79.80 -16.23
N LYS A 706 -25.77 79.73 -17.35
CA LYS A 706 -25.58 78.69 -18.39
C LYS A 706 -24.17 78.78 -19.00
N LEU A 707 -23.68 79.99 -19.29
CA LEU A 707 -22.32 80.18 -19.80
C LEU A 707 -21.25 79.78 -18.76
N GLN A 708 -21.45 80.12 -17.48
CA GLN A 708 -20.56 79.67 -16.41
C GLN A 708 -20.53 78.13 -16.29
N MET A 709 -21.69 77.46 -16.36
CA MET A 709 -21.75 75.99 -16.37
C MET A 709 -20.98 75.40 -17.55
N THR A 710 -21.10 75.97 -18.76
CA THR A 710 -20.33 75.48 -19.91
C THR A 710 -18.82 75.65 -19.73
N SER A 711 -18.38 76.74 -19.09
CA SER A 711 -16.97 76.95 -18.73
C SER A 711 -16.50 75.93 -17.69
N ASP A 712 -17.27 75.70 -16.63
CA ASP A 712 -16.95 74.73 -15.59
C ASP A 712 -16.93 73.28 -16.14
N MET A 713 -17.83 72.94 -17.07
CA MET A 713 -17.81 71.66 -17.78
C MET A 713 -16.55 71.49 -18.66
N ALA A 714 -16.01 72.57 -19.23
CA ALA A 714 -14.77 72.52 -20.01
C ALA A 714 -13.55 72.34 -19.09
N GLU A 715 -13.55 73.01 -17.94
CA GLU A 715 -12.53 72.83 -16.90
C GLU A 715 -12.54 71.39 -16.35
N LEU A 716 -13.73 70.83 -16.04
CA LEU A 716 -13.86 69.44 -15.61
C LEU A 716 -13.34 68.45 -16.65
N GLU A 717 -13.66 68.67 -17.93
CA GLU A 717 -13.14 67.87 -19.05
C GLU A 717 -11.60 67.92 -19.09
N PHE A 718 -11.00 69.11 -18.91
CA PHE A 718 -9.55 69.26 -18.85
C PHE A 718 -8.94 68.58 -17.61
N ALA A 719 -9.53 68.78 -16.43
CA ALA A 719 -9.07 68.20 -15.18
C ALA A 719 -9.12 66.66 -15.20
N LEU A 720 -10.19 66.06 -15.72
CA LEU A 720 -10.31 64.61 -15.86
C LEU A 720 -9.39 64.05 -16.94
N ASN A 721 -9.20 64.75 -18.06
CA ASN A 721 -8.19 64.35 -19.04
C ASN A 721 -6.78 64.35 -18.42
N SER A 722 -6.44 65.36 -17.61
CA SER A 722 -5.18 65.39 -16.86
C SER A 722 -5.10 64.28 -15.81
N PHE A 723 -6.20 64.01 -15.10
CA PHE A 723 -6.29 62.94 -14.10
C PHE A 723 -6.11 61.55 -14.72
N MET A 724 -6.62 61.33 -15.93
CA MET A 724 -6.52 60.05 -16.64
C MET A 724 -5.34 59.96 -17.61
N ALA A 725 -4.52 61.01 -17.76
CA ALA A 725 -3.33 60.95 -18.60
C ALA A 725 -2.28 59.98 -18.01
N GLU A 726 -1.83 58.99 -18.77
CA GLU A 726 -0.69 58.16 -18.38
C GLU A 726 0.62 58.92 -18.57
N LYS A 727 1.64 58.60 -17.74
CA LYS A 727 2.99 59.15 -17.93
C LYS A 727 3.53 58.65 -19.28
N GLY A 728 3.49 59.49 -20.31
CA GLY A 728 4.09 59.21 -21.63
C GLY A 728 3.14 58.80 -22.76
N LYS A 729 1.83 58.70 -22.52
CA LYS A 729 0.81 58.51 -23.58
C LYS A 729 -0.27 59.58 -23.51
N ARG A 730 -0.43 60.35 -24.58
CA ARG A 730 -1.59 61.21 -24.82
C ARG A 730 -2.53 60.48 -25.76
N ASP A 731 -3.53 59.79 -25.22
CA ASP A 731 -4.64 59.28 -26.01
C ASP A 731 -5.97 59.70 -25.37
N GLU A 732 -7.01 59.74 -26.19
CA GLU A 732 -8.37 60.24 -25.92
C GLU A 732 -9.16 59.34 -24.94
N ASN A 733 -8.56 59.01 -23.80
CA ASN A 733 -9.05 58.01 -22.84
C ASN A 733 -10.46 58.31 -22.30
N LEU A 734 -10.85 59.59 -22.22
CA LEU A 734 -12.16 60.04 -21.73
C LEU A 734 -13.32 59.68 -22.67
N GLN A 735 -13.07 59.47 -23.97
CA GLN A 735 -14.09 59.03 -24.92
C GLN A 735 -14.55 57.58 -24.70
N THR A 736 -13.80 56.78 -23.94
CA THR A 736 -14.20 55.40 -23.60
C THR A 736 -15.19 55.33 -22.44
N ILE A 737 -15.54 56.47 -21.84
CA ILE A 737 -16.41 56.58 -20.68
C ILE A 737 -17.79 57.07 -21.10
N ASP A 738 -18.83 56.25 -20.89
CA ASP A 738 -20.21 56.60 -21.24
C ASP A 738 -20.69 57.89 -20.55
N GLU A 739 -20.31 58.09 -19.29
CA GLU A 739 -20.64 59.28 -18.51
C GLU A 739 -20.06 60.56 -19.14
N TYR A 740 -18.94 60.47 -19.86
CA TYR A 740 -18.36 61.60 -20.59
C TYR A 740 -19.21 62.01 -21.79
N HIS A 741 -19.83 61.07 -22.49
CA HIS A 741 -20.79 61.40 -23.55
C HIS A 741 -22.00 62.15 -22.98
N ALA A 742 -22.47 61.79 -21.78
CA ALA A 742 -23.51 62.55 -21.09
C ALA A 742 -23.06 63.98 -20.75
N LEU A 743 -21.81 64.17 -20.30
CA LEU A 743 -21.24 65.50 -20.08
C LEU A 743 -21.24 66.34 -21.36
N ARG A 744 -20.88 65.75 -22.51
CA ARG A 744 -20.89 66.45 -23.80
C ARG A 744 -22.31 66.78 -24.27
N ALA A 745 -23.26 65.88 -24.09
CA ALA A 745 -24.67 66.05 -24.46
C ALA A 745 -25.38 67.11 -23.59
N MET A 746 -24.93 67.33 -22.35
CA MET A 746 -25.51 68.32 -21.45
C MET A 746 -25.28 69.77 -21.95
N ARG A 747 -24.15 70.06 -22.61
CA ARG A 747 -23.80 71.43 -23.07
C ARG A 747 -24.85 72.04 -24.03
N PRO A 748 -25.23 71.40 -25.15
CA PRO A 748 -26.28 71.95 -26.03
C PRO A 748 -27.65 71.97 -25.34
N MET A 749 -27.92 71.02 -24.43
CA MET A 749 -29.20 70.90 -23.72
C MET A 749 -29.53 72.12 -22.85
N LEU A 750 -28.51 72.80 -22.28
CA LEU A 750 -28.70 74.05 -21.52
C LEU A 750 -29.39 75.16 -22.34
N PHE A 751 -29.21 75.16 -23.66
CA PHE A 751 -29.69 76.19 -24.59
C PHE A 751 -30.88 75.78 -25.44
N LEU A 752 -31.34 74.53 -25.34
CA LEU A 752 -32.58 74.09 -26.01
C LEU A 752 -33.80 74.87 -25.51
N GLU A 753 -34.78 75.06 -26.39
CA GLU A 753 -36.09 75.60 -26.04
C GLU A 753 -36.90 74.56 -25.24
N ASN A 754 -37.89 75.01 -24.45
CA ASN A 754 -38.65 74.12 -23.55
C ASN A 754 -39.34 72.97 -24.32
N SER A 755 -39.95 73.28 -25.46
CA SER A 755 -40.64 72.32 -26.34
C SER A 755 -39.72 71.25 -26.95
N GLN A 756 -38.40 71.48 -26.94
CA GLN A 756 -37.40 70.58 -27.49
C GLN A 756 -36.89 69.57 -26.45
N LEU A 757 -37.13 69.80 -25.14
CA LEU A 757 -36.62 68.95 -24.06
C LEU A 757 -37.29 67.58 -23.96
N SER A 758 -38.49 67.40 -24.52
CA SER A 758 -39.21 66.12 -24.54
C SER A 758 -38.86 65.23 -25.74
N LYS A 759 -38.11 65.75 -26.72
CA LYS A 759 -37.77 65.04 -27.97
C LYS A 759 -36.54 64.14 -27.78
N PRO A 760 -36.69 62.81 -27.93
CA PRO A 760 -35.59 61.86 -27.68
C PRO A 760 -34.34 62.09 -28.55
N GLU A 761 -34.52 62.60 -29.77
CA GLU A 761 -33.44 62.90 -30.72
C GLU A 761 -32.48 64.00 -30.24
N LEU A 762 -32.99 64.96 -29.47
CA LEU A 762 -32.22 66.12 -28.99
C LEU A 762 -31.67 65.95 -27.58
N THR A 763 -32.16 64.94 -26.84
CA THR A 763 -31.70 64.59 -25.50
C THR A 763 -30.94 63.26 -25.45
N GLN A 764 -30.51 62.75 -26.61
CA GLN A 764 -29.79 61.49 -26.72
C GLN A 764 -28.45 61.54 -25.95
N GLY A 765 -28.13 60.46 -25.23
CA GLY A 765 -26.88 60.33 -24.46
C GLY A 765 -26.92 60.94 -23.05
N LEU A 766 -28.03 61.56 -22.63
CA LEU A 766 -28.23 62.03 -21.26
C LEU A 766 -29.04 61.04 -20.42
N PRO A 767 -28.69 60.84 -19.13
CA PRO A 767 -29.56 60.15 -18.19
C PRO A 767 -30.92 60.86 -18.09
N PRO A 768 -32.06 60.14 -18.17
CA PRO A 768 -33.39 60.75 -18.11
C PRO A 768 -33.62 61.64 -16.89
N ILE A 769 -33.03 61.26 -15.76
CA ILE A 769 -33.11 62.02 -14.51
C ILE A 769 -32.53 63.45 -14.65
N VAL A 770 -31.46 63.61 -15.44
CA VAL A 770 -30.82 64.92 -15.70
C VAL A 770 -31.74 65.80 -16.54
N VAL A 771 -32.44 65.23 -17.53
CA VAL A 771 -33.42 65.94 -18.36
C VAL A 771 -34.61 66.39 -17.53
N LEU A 772 -35.14 65.51 -16.68
CA LEU A 772 -36.25 65.81 -15.77
C LEU A 772 -35.89 66.92 -14.79
N HIS A 773 -34.71 66.87 -14.16
CA HIS A 773 -34.25 67.93 -13.28
C HIS A 773 -34.17 69.28 -13.99
N HIS A 774 -33.64 69.32 -15.21
CA HIS A 774 -33.51 70.57 -15.97
C HIS A 774 -34.86 71.18 -16.35
N ILE A 775 -35.86 70.34 -16.69
CA ILE A 775 -37.25 70.80 -16.89
C ILE A 775 -37.77 71.45 -15.60
N LEU A 776 -37.56 70.81 -14.44
CA LEU A 776 -38.02 71.33 -13.14
C LEU A 776 -37.29 72.62 -12.72
N VAL A 777 -35.99 72.74 -13.00
CA VAL A 777 -35.20 73.96 -12.73
C VAL A 777 -35.79 75.17 -13.46
N ARG A 778 -36.23 74.99 -14.72
CA ARG A 778 -36.83 76.03 -15.55
C ARG A 778 -38.28 76.36 -15.18
N SER A 779 -38.95 75.47 -14.45
CA SER A 779 -40.35 75.61 -14.06
C SER A 779 -40.55 76.33 -12.71
N LEU A 780 -41.79 76.65 -12.37
CA LEU A 780 -42.17 77.09 -11.01
C LEU A 780 -42.29 75.93 -10.01
N VAL A 781 -42.26 74.68 -10.49
CA VAL A 781 -42.35 73.49 -9.63
C VAL A 781 -41.08 73.38 -8.77
N PRO A 782 -41.23 73.13 -7.45
CA PRO A 782 -40.08 72.88 -6.58
C PRO A 782 -39.41 71.56 -6.94
N LEU A 783 -38.08 71.54 -6.84
CA LEU A 783 -37.29 70.32 -7.05
C LEU A 783 -37.57 69.28 -5.96
N PRO A 784 -37.37 67.97 -6.22
CA PRO A 784 -37.69 66.91 -5.26
C PRO A 784 -37.05 67.11 -3.88
N HIS A 785 -35.79 67.55 -3.82
CA HIS A 785 -35.12 67.83 -2.54
C HIS A 785 -35.85 68.90 -1.70
N LYS A 786 -36.39 69.96 -2.33
CA LYS A 786 -37.15 71.00 -1.61
C LYS A 786 -38.51 70.51 -1.13
N LEU A 787 -39.16 69.63 -1.91
CA LEU A 787 -40.43 69.01 -1.53
C LEU A 787 -40.29 68.12 -0.30
N HIS A 788 -39.17 67.39 -0.19
CA HIS A 788 -38.89 66.47 0.91
C HIS A 788 -38.07 67.08 2.06
N GLY A 789 -37.68 68.35 1.96
CA GLY A 789 -36.86 69.03 2.97
C GLY A 789 -35.40 68.56 3.06
N TRP A 790 -34.89 67.92 2.01
CA TRP A 790 -33.51 67.45 1.91
C TRP A 790 -32.57 68.56 1.45
N GLN A 791 -31.32 68.49 1.91
CA GLN A 791 -30.22 69.24 1.29
C GLN A 791 -29.94 68.70 -0.12
N GLU A 792 -29.40 69.53 -1.01
CA GLU A 792 -29.07 69.11 -2.38
C GLU A 792 -28.08 67.95 -2.40
N SER A 793 -27.12 67.94 -1.46
CA SER A 793 -26.16 66.83 -1.30
C SER A 793 -26.78 65.53 -0.79
N GLU A 794 -27.81 65.61 0.06
CA GLU A 794 -28.55 64.43 0.54
C GLU A 794 -29.37 63.82 -0.59
N TYR A 795 -29.96 64.65 -1.45
CA TYR A 795 -30.70 64.20 -2.62
C TYR A 795 -29.82 63.52 -3.66
N VAL A 796 -28.66 64.12 -3.98
CA VAL A 796 -27.72 63.49 -4.92
C VAL A 796 -27.19 62.17 -4.35
N ARG A 797 -26.87 62.11 -3.05
CA ARG A 797 -26.51 60.84 -2.41
C ARG A 797 -27.62 59.81 -2.49
N TRP A 798 -28.88 60.20 -2.25
CA TRP A 798 -30.03 59.31 -2.37
C TRP A 798 -30.15 58.76 -3.80
N LEU A 799 -29.95 59.59 -4.84
CA LEU A 799 -29.96 59.15 -6.23
C LEU A 799 -28.84 58.17 -6.59
N ASP A 800 -27.69 58.26 -5.92
CA ASP A 800 -26.59 57.31 -6.12
C ASP A 800 -26.84 55.97 -5.40
N GLU A 801 -27.66 55.96 -4.35
CA GLU A 801 -28.03 54.74 -3.58
C GLU A 801 -29.29 54.02 -4.13
N HIS A 802 -30.07 54.68 -4.99
CA HIS A 802 -31.36 54.18 -5.49
C HIS A 802 -31.36 53.93 -7.00
N THR A 803 -32.29 53.11 -7.45
CA THR A 803 -32.45 52.78 -8.87
C THR A 803 -33.07 53.92 -9.66
N GLU A 804 -32.87 53.92 -10.98
CA GLU A 804 -33.48 54.93 -11.86
C GLU A 804 -35.02 54.92 -11.77
N GLU A 805 -35.64 53.77 -11.55
CA GLU A 805 -37.11 53.66 -11.44
C GLU A 805 -37.61 54.35 -10.18
N GLU A 806 -36.96 54.12 -9.04
CA GLU A 806 -37.25 54.81 -7.79
C GLU A 806 -37.09 56.33 -7.95
N SER A 807 -36.05 56.78 -8.65
CA SER A 807 -35.85 58.20 -8.94
C SER A 807 -37.00 58.81 -9.78
N TRP A 808 -37.54 58.07 -10.75
CA TRP A 808 -38.66 58.54 -11.56
C TRP A 808 -39.97 58.57 -10.78
N THR A 809 -40.20 57.56 -9.93
CA THR A 809 -41.39 57.55 -9.06
C THR A 809 -41.39 58.71 -8.07
N LEU A 810 -40.21 59.10 -7.57
CA LEU A 810 -40.06 60.27 -6.70
C LEU A 810 -40.45 61.57 -7.41
N ILE A 811 -39.99 61.75 -8.66
CA ILE A 811 -40.34 62.92 -9.48
C ILE A 811 -41.84 62.93 -9.82
N ASP A 812 -42.39 61.81 -10.29
CA ASP A 812 -43.81 61.70 -10.64
C ASP A 812 -44.71 61.98 -9.42
N GLY A 813 -44.37 61.43 -8.26
CA GLY A 813 -45.05 61.72 -7.00
C GLY A 813 -44.98 63.19 -6.59
N GLY A 814 -43.82 63.83 -6.79
CA GLY A 814 -43.63 65.26 -6.55
C GLY A 814 -44.47 66.14 -7.48
N LEU A 815 -44.56 65.78 -8.76
CA LEU A 815 -45.41 66.46 -9.75
C LEU A 815 -46.90 66.37 -9.36
N THR A 816 -47.38 65.17 -9.05
CA THR A 816 -48.79 64.96 -8.63
C THR A 816 -49.13 65.69 -7.33
N HIS A 817 -48.18 65.77 -6.39
CA HIS A 817 -48.37 66.53 -5.16
C HIS A 817 -48.49 68.04 -5.42
N TRP A 818 -47.63 68.58 -6.30
CA TRP A 818 -47.66 69.98 -6.69
C TRP A 818 -48.96 70.37 -7.41
N GLU A 819 -49.46 69.53 -8.33
CA GLU A 819 -50.74 69.76 -9.04
C GLU A 819 -51.90 69.89 -8.04
N LYS A 820 -52.02 68.93 -7.11
CA LYS A 820 -53.07 68.93 -6.07
C LYS A 820 -53.02 70.19 -5.19
N ILE A 821 -51.83 70.63 -4.78
CA ILE A 821 -51.68 71.83 -3.94
C ILE A 821 -52.01 73.10 -4.74
N SER A 822 -51.53 73.18 -5.99
CA SER A 822 -51.74 74.35 -6.84
C SER A 822 -53.20 74.54 -7.21
N GLU A 823 -53.94 73.45 -7.43
CA GLU A 823 -55.40 73.44 -7.59
C GLU A 823 -56.13 73.96 -6.33
N THR A 824 -55.65 73.60 -5.13
CA THR A 824 -56.27 74.05 -3.87
C THR A 824 -55.94 75.50 -3.50
N GLU A 825 -54.80 76.04 -3.94
CA GLU A 825 -54.31 77.37 -3.57
C GLU A 825 -54.58 78.45 -4.63
N GLY A 826 -55.14 78.10 -5.79
CA GLY A 826 -55.50 79.05 -6.85
C GLY A 826 -54.31 79.79 -7.47
N ARG A 827 -53.10 79.20 -7.43
CA ARG A 827 -51.89 79.75 -8.08
C ARG A 827 -52.01 79.63 -9.61
N ASP A 828 -51.31 80.49 -10.35
CA ASP A 828 -51.33 80.50 -11.81
C ASP A 828 -50.75 79.18 -12.39
N VAL A 829 -51.65 78.24 -12.74
CA VAL A 829 -51.30 76.87 -13.16
C VAL A 829 -50.79 76.83 -14.61
N ALA A 830 -51.09 77.86 -15.41
CA ALA A 830 -50.85 77.85 -16.85
C ALA A 830 -49.36 77.78 -17.22
N GLU A 831 -48.50 78.57 -16.57
CA GLU A 831 -47.06 78.59 -16.86
C GLU A 831 -46.33 77.33 -16.38
N ALA A 832 -46.83 76.65 -15.33
CA ALA A 832 -46.21 75.45 -14.80
C ALA A 832 -46.73 74.16 -15.47
N SER A 833 -47.97 74.16 -15.98
CA SER A 833 -48.59 73.01 -16.67
C SER A 833 -47.77 72.54 -17.87
N GLU A 834 -47.19 73.46 -18.65
CA GLU A 834 -46.31 73.14 -19.79
C GLU A 834 -45.14 72.24 -19.35
N TYR A 835 -44.49 72.57 -18.23
CA TYR A 835 -43.34 71.82 -17.73
C TYR A 835 -43.71 70.45 -17.13
N VAL A 836 -44.90 70.34 -16.52
CA VAL A 836 -45.41 69.07 -15.99
C VAL A 836 -45.70 68.09 -17.13
N GLU A 837 -46.32 68.56 -18.23
CA GLU A 837 -46.57 67.76 -19.43
C GLU A 837 -45.26 67.31 -20.10
N LEU A 838 -44.28 68.23 -20.21
CA LEU A 838 -42.95 67.90 -20.75
C LEU A 838 -42.25 66.82 -19.91
N ALA A 839 -42.28 66.92 -18.58
CA ALA A 839 -41.69 65.93 -17.69
C ALA A 839 -42.35 64.54 -17.81
N ARG A 840 -43.69 64.49 -17.91
CA ARG A 840 -44.43 63.23 -18.13
C ARG A 840 -44.16 62.62 -19.50
N SER A 841 -44.01 63.45 -20.54
CA SER A 841 -43.63 63.00 -21.88
C SER A 841 -42.25 62.33 -21.87
N VAL A 842 -41.26 62.91 -21.19
CA VAL A 842 -39.93 62.30 -21.02
C VAL A 842 -40.03 60.95 -20.30
N MET A 843 -40.78 60.87 -19.18
CA MET A 843 -40.96 59.60 -18.46
C MET A 843 -41.68 58.53 -19.29
N GLN A 844 -42.66 58.91 -20.11
CA GLN A 844 -43.37 57.99 -21.02
C GLN A 844 -42.44 57.45 -22.11
N ASN A 845 -41.62 58.31 -22.72
CA ASN A 845 -40.63 57.91 -23.73
C ASN A 845 -39.61 56.92 -23.14
N CYS A 846 -39.14 57.15 -21.90
CA CYS A 846 -38.22 56.24 -21.22
C CYS A 846 -38.86 54.88 -20.89
N ARG A 847 -40.13 54.85 -20.48
CA ARG A 847 -40.88 53.61 -20.24
C ARG A 847 -41.14 52.81 -21.53
N GLN A 848 -41.18 53.46 -22.69
CA GLN A 848 -41.32 52.82 -24.00
C GLN A 848 -40.01 52.25 -24.54
N LEU A 849 -38.87 52.91 -24.28
CA LEU A 849 -37.54 52.45 -24.70
C LEU A 849 -37.02 51.21 -23.92
N ARG A 850 -37.60 50.90 -22.75
CA ARG A 850 -37.25 49.73 -21.92
C ARG A 850 -38.12 48.48 -22.18
N LYS A 851 -39.22 48.61 -22.92
CA LYS A 851 -40.04 47.48 -23.38
C LYS A 851 -39.53 46.99 -24.73
#